data_AF-A0A0N5D7C1-F1
#
_entry.id   AF-A0A0N5D7C1-F1
#
_cell.length_a   1.000
_cell.length_b   1.000
_cell.length_c   1.000
_cell.angle_alpha   90.00
_cell.angle_beta   90.00
_cell.angle_gamma   90.00
#
_symmetry.space_group_name_H-M   'P 1'
#
loop_
_entity.id
_entity.type
_entity.pdbx_description
1 polymer ?
#
loop_
_entity_poly.entity_id
_entity_poly.type
_entity_poly.pdbx_seq_one_letter_code
_entity_poly.pdbx_strand_id
1 'polypeptide(L)'
;MSIDLGSQWIKMALVKPGVSMEIVLNEESGRKTPNVINIKNNERFFGDEALSFSVKHYENSFTHLVDLLGKKFDNPVVALYKQRFPFLKIIPDDVRNVVQFDVDGDTYNIETLIAMILKRCQKIGENYAKQEVRDVVITVPAFFNQAERRAVIAAAKIAELNLLQLLSDHVAAGLSYGVFRRKEISEKSETLLIYDVGASKVTASVLEYAVLAEKKEGEKDPVMTTLGVGYNRMTGGLEITQRLRDIFVNHFRKSMKTKSDITKNPRAMAKMLQEAERVLSANVDYVAQIENVHENHDFMMHLSRTVVEDSIMDLEGKLMQPIIDALKMAEISLEKVDHVVLMGGGSRVPLIQEFVQKFIKKKEVKKFLNTDEAIAVGAVYQAAYLSKGFKVKKFGIRDLQMFPIQVDFMSANNKDEKRIIHRPIYPFKSFIPASKKLLSFTSFVEDFSINVNYGEIKQLSADQIMEFGSLNISEIRVEGVADIYSSKATKEGIIFKSVKTLFNLDGSGMLHADKAEILFEQIEKAESTFASLAGKITGLFSSNSVTEEENEINEKNSKSKEVIDKDRSTNMENQAGDNVDKCERDRVAKRAKNITNQDSLAAEGKIKKFEQKEEEKANRDKAHNELESYAIDLELKLNDAEFIRFLTSDELAALQKKVSQVKIWVEEETDISTPEAEFVKNKRSIDDLMQPIKARMKEEQERPLVVADLISLFNHTEIFLLLAQNLSESTEIFTKVEINSLAKLLHETKDWLAEKIEMQSKLKPTDPPVLLVSEGKEKLMSLDREVNYLLNKMKFVKPKVKKQEKVNDTGSEHETLEEVEESRVSSNESETSSKEESIKSTKNLEVPEETIEVAKENKTEKEGVGVQKTHDESEL
;
A
#
# COMPACT_ATOMS: atom_id res chain seq x y z
N MET A 1 -0.85 -3.00 -0.05
CA MET A 1 -0.55 -1.54 -0.11
C MET A 1 -1.84 -0.78 -0.38
N SER A 2 -1.87 0.51 -0.12
CA SER A 2 -2.85 1.45 -0.66
C SER A 2 -2.18 2.58 -1.44
N ILE A 3 -2.92 3.17 -2.36
CA ILE A 3 -2.52 4.38 -3.11
C ILE A 3 -3.66 5.39 -2.98
N ASP A 4 -3.39 6.53 -2.34
CA ASP A 4 -4.23 7.71 -2.44
C ASP A 4 -3.96 8.42 -3.78
N LEU A 5 -4.87 8.28 -4.75
CA LEU A 5 -4.67 8.79 -6.12
C LEU A 5 -5.18 10.23 -6.27
N GLY A 6 -4.66 11.15 -5.43
CA GLY A 6 -4.99 12.57 -5.48
C GLY A 6 -4.46 13.27 -6.73
N SER A 7 -5.23 14.20 -7.33
CA SER A 7 -4.92 14.83 -8.63
C SER A 7 -3.57 15.56 -8.71
N GLN A 8 -3.03 16.03 -7.58
CA GLN A 8 -1.73 16.71 -7.48
C GLN A 8 -0.71 15.97 -6.60
N TRP A 9 -1.15 15.20 -5.60
CA TRP A 9 -0.29 14.54 -4.63
C TRP A 9 -0.78 13.12 -4.36
N ILE A 10 0.08 12.15 -4.64
CA ILE A 10 -0.09 10.75 -4.27
C ILE A 10 0.47 10.54 -2.86
N LYS A 11 -0.20 9.71 -2.06
CA LYS A 11 0.39 9.14 -0.84
C LYS A 11 0.16 7.64 -0.86
N MET A 12 1.05 6.89 -0.24
CA MET A 12 1.03 5.44 -0.25
C MET A 12 1.13 4.94 1.18
N ALA A 13 0.43 3.88 1.51
CA ALA A 13 0.56 3.23 2.81
C ALA A 13 0.68 1.71 2.64
N LEU A 14 1.47 1.06 3.50
CA LEU A 14 1.61 -0.38 3.48
C LEU A 14 1.52 -0.99 4.88
N VAL A 15 1.35 -2.31 4.88
CA VAL A 15 1.44 -3.18 6.04
C VAL A 15 2.30 -4.36 5.60
N LYS A 16 3.21 -4.80 6.47
CA LYS A 16 4.09 -5.96 6.24
C LYS A 16 4.19 -6.80 7.51
N PRO A 17 4.50 -8.10 7.44
CA PRO A 17 4.56 -8.96 8.64
C PRO A 17 5.47 -8.36 9.72
N GLY A 18 4.98 -8.33 10.96
CA GLY A 18 5.69 -7.76 12.11
C GLY A 18 5.67 -6.22 12.22
N VAL A 19 5.07 -5.50 11.27
CA VAL A 19 5.05 -4.02 11.25
C VAL A 19 3.61 -3.49 11.15
N SER A 20 3.39 -2.33 11.76
CA SER A 20 2.15 -1.56 11.69
C SER A 20 1.78 -1.08 10.27
N MET A 21 0.61 -0.45 10.14
CA MET A 21 0.26 0.31 8.94
C MET A 21 1.04 1.62 8.93
N GLU A 22 1.84 1.83 7.89
CA GLU A 22 2.80 2.94 7.79
C GLU A 22 2.66 3.67 6.45
N ILE A 23 2.92 4.98 6.45
CA ILE A 23 3.09 5.77 5.23
C ILE A 23 4.41 5.40 4.58
N VAL A 24 4.35 5.06 3.31
CA VAL A 24 5.51 4.82 2.45
C VAL A 24 6.14 6.16 2.10
N LEU A 25 7.42 6.31 2.42
CA LEU A 25 8.22 7.46 1.97
C LEU A 25 8.65 7.25 0.51
N ASN A 26 8.73 8.34 -0.26
CA ASN A 26 9.35 8.32 -1.60
C ASN A 26 10.89 8.35 -1.49
N GLU A 27 11.55 8.40 -2.65
CA GLU A 27 13.02 8.37 -2.73
C GLU A 27 13.68 9.62 -2.12
N GLU A 28 12.99 10.76 -2.12
CA GLU A 28 13.36 11.99 -1.41
C GLU A 28 12.99 11.96 0.10
N SER A 29 12.64 10.79 0.65
CA SER A 29 12.15 10.59 2.03
C SER A 29 10.83 11.33 2.37
N GLY A 30 10.13 11.88 1.38
CA GLY A 30 8.87 12.60 1.52
C GLY A 30 7.66 11.69 1.72
N ARG A 31 6.72 12.12 2.59
CA ARG A 31 5.47 11.40 2.92
C ARG A 31 4.38 11.49 1.85
N LYS A 32 4.65 12.21 0.76
CA LYS A 32 3.78 12.44 -0.40
C LYS A 32 4.64 12.55 -1.66
N THR A 33 4.12 12.14 -2.80
CA THR A 33 4.80 12.20 -4.11
C THR A 33 3.98 13.05 -5.07
N PRO A 34 4.57 13.98 -5.84
CA PRO A 34 3.85 14.74 -6.86
C PRO A 34 3.18 13.83 -7.90
N ASN A 35 1.91 14.07 -8.20
CA ASN A 35 1.18 13.39 -9.28
C ASN A 35 1.50 14.08 -10.61
N VAL A 36 2.71 13.81 -11.11
CA VAL A 36 3.21 14.28 -12.40
C VAL A 36 4.10 13.21 -13.02
N ILE A 37 3.98 13.05 -14.33
CA ILE A 37 4.87 12.26 -15.19
C ILE A 37 5.40 13.17 -16.29
N ASN A 38 6.72 13.17 -16.53
CA ASN A 38 7.32 13.80 -17.71
C ASN A 38 7.82 12.69 -18.65
N ILE A 39 7.60 12.83 -19.96
CA ILE A 39 8.08 11.85 -20.95
C ILE A 39 8.92 12.57 -22.00
N LYS A 40 10.19 12.18 -22.18
CA LYS A 40 11.08 12.85 -23.13
C LYS A 40 12.19 11.93 -23.62
N ASN A 41 12.55 12.01 -24.90
CA ASN A 41 13.64 11.23 -25.50
C ASN A 41 13.48 9.69 -25.35
N ASN A 42 12.26 9.18 -25.13
CA ASN A 42 11.97 7.80 -24.69
C ASN A 42 12.51 7.42 -23.29
N GLU A 43 12.81 8.42 -22.45
CA GLU A 43 12.85 8.29 -20.99
C GLU A 43 11.53 8.81 -20.39
N ARG A 44 11.26 8.46 -19.14
CA ARG A 44 10.14 9.01 -18.37
C ARG A 44 10.57 9.26 -16.93
N PHE A 45 10.06 10.34 -16.36
CA PHE A 45 10.37 10.81 -15.01
C PHE A 45 9.08 10.92 -14.21
N PHE A 46 9.16 10.84 -12.89
CA PHE A 46 7.99 10.85 -12.00
C PHE A 46 8.22 11.71 -10.75
N GLY A 47 7.15 12.11 -10.08
CA GLY A 47 7.24 12.73 -8.76
C GLY A 47 8.03 14.04 -8.79
N ASP A 48 8.90 14.23 -7.80
CA ASP A 48 9.66 15.46 -7.57
C ASP A 48 10.67 15.75 -8.71
N GLU A 49 11.24 14.70 -9.32
CA GLU A 49 12.07 14.80 -10.52
C GLU A 49 11.29 15.36 -11.71
N ALA A 50 10.11 14.79 -12.04
CA ALA A 50 9.25 15.29 -13.10
C ALA A 50 8.63 16.66 -12.79
N LEU A 51 8.43 16.98 -11.51
CA LEU A 51 8.05 18.32 -11.07
C LEU A 51 9.17 19.33 -11.34
N SER A 52 10.45 18.98 -11.10
CA SER A 52 11.59 19.82 -11.43
C SER A 52 11.70 20.10 -12.93
N PHE A 53 11.43 19.10 -13.78
CA PHE A 53 11.46 19.26 -15.23
C PHE A 53 10.26 20.02 -15.82
N SER A 54 9.14 20.16 -15.07
CA SER A 54 7.89 20.76 -15.56
C SER A 54 8.01 22.19 -16.10
N VAL A 55 8.99 22.98 -15.65
CA VAL A 55 9.26 24.32 -16.17
C VAL A 55 10.11 24.29 -17.45
N LYS A 56 10.97 23.28 -17.60
CA LYS A 56 11.91 23.16 -18.72
C LYS A 56 11.29 22.40 -19.91
N HIS A 57 10.43 21.42 -19.62
CA HIS A 57 9.80 20.48 -20.56
C HIS A 57 8.28 20.41 -20.30
N TYR A 58 7.67 21.60 -20.23
CA TYR A 58 6.24 21.82 -19.96
C TYR A 58 5.33 21.12 -20.97
N GLU A 59 5.79 20.99 -22.22
CA GLU A 59 5.08 20.39 -23.36
C GLU A 59 4.78 18.90 -23.14
N ASN A 60 5.62 18.24 -22.34
CA ASN A 60 5.57 16.80 -22.07
C ASN A 60 5.41 16.48 -20.56
N SER A 61 5.02 17.45 -19.73
CA SER A 61 4.77 17.26 -18.29
C SER A 61 3.28 17.15 -17.98
N PHE A 62 2.82 15.94 -17.68
CA PHE A 62 1.42 15.61 -17.47
C PHE A 62 1.11 15.50 -15.98
N THR A 63 0.17 16.32 -15.50
CA THR A 63 -0.30 16.35 -14.10
C THR A 63 -1.83 16.47 -14.08
N HIS A 64 -2.49 16.30 -12.93
CA HIS A 64 -3.94 16.48 -12.80
C HIS A 64 -4.77 15.58 -13.73
N LEU A 65 -4.20 14.43 -14.10
CA LEU A 65 -4.75 13.47 -15.07
C LEU A 65 -6.00 12.73 -14.58
N VAL A 66 -6.17 12.63 -13.25
CA VAL A 66 -7.22 11.83 -12.60
C VAL A 66 -8.61 12.22 -13.08
N ASP A 67 -8.90 13.52 -13.18
CA ASP A 67 -10.23 14.04 -13.51
C ASP A 67 -10.61 13.88 -15.01
N LEU A 68 -9.66 13.46 -15.86
CA LEU A 68 -9.84 13.13 -17.28
C LEU A 68 -10.24 11.65 -17.52
N LEU A 69 -10.07 10.78 -16.52
CA LEU A 69 -10.31 9.34 -16.66
C LEU A 69 -11.74 9.04 -17.12
N GLY A 70 -11.88 8.25 -18.19
CA GLY A 70 -13.18 7.88 -18.76
C GLY A 70 -13.98 9.02 -19.39
N LYS A 71 -13.46 10.25 -19.47
CA LYS A 71 -14.15 11.40 -20.08
C LYS A 71 -13.99 11.43 -21.60
N LYS A 72 -15.04 11.91 -22.27
CA LYS A 72 -15.05 12.18 -23.71
C LYS A 72 -14.37 13.51 -24.02
N PHE A 73 -13.77 13.65 -25.20
CA PHE A 73 -12.92 14.80 -25.57
C PHE A 73 -13.65 16.16 -25.59
N ASP A 74 -14.97 16.13 -25.69
CA ASP A 74 -15.95 17.22 -25.69
C ASP A 74 -16.53 17.55 -24.30
N ASN A 75 -16.21 16.77 -23.27
CA ASN A 75 -16.72 16.98 -21.90
C ASN A 75 -16.19 18.30 -21.28
N PRO A 76 -17.00 19.05 -20.50
CA PRO A 76 -16.59 20.33 -19.91
C PRO A 76 -15.30 20.28 -19.06
N VAL A 77 -15.01 19.15 -18.40
CA VAL A 77 -13.79 19.00 -17.61
C VAL A 77 -12.54 18.87 -18.49
N VAL A 78 -12.67 18.28 -19.68
CA VAL A 78 -11.60 18.27 -20.69
C VAL A 78 -11.37 19.68 -21.26
N ALA A 79 -12.44 20.47 -21.44
CA ALA A 79 -12.32 21.87 -21.85
C ALA A 79 -11.61 22.73 -20.78
N LEU A 80 -11.97 22.57 -19.51
CA LEU A 80 -11.30 23.24 -18.39
C LEU A 80 -9.83 22.83 -18.26
N TYR A 81 -9.51 21.55 -18.47
CA TYR A 81 -8.12 21.07 -18.46
C TYR A 81 -7.31 21.70 -19.61
N LYS A 82 -7.86 21.74 -20.84
CA LYS A 82 -7.26 22.44 -21.99
C LYS A 82 -7.03 23.93 -21.70
N GLN A 83 -7.93 24.59 -20.98
CA GLN A 83 -7.76 25.99 -20.55
C GLN A 83 -6.64 26.16 -19.50
N ARG A 84 -6.53 25.25 -18.52
CA ARG A 84 -5.54 25.32 -17.43
C ARG A 84 -4.13 24.90 -17.87
N PHE A 85 -4.01 24.06 -18.90
CA PHE A 85 -2.76 23.54 -19.46
C PHE A 85 -2.70 23.71 -21.00
N PRO A 86 -2.73 24.96 -21.52
CA PRO A 86 -2.94 25.24 -22.95
C PRO A 86 -1.77 24.91 -23.87
N PHE A 87 -0.64 24.45 -23.32
CA PHE A 87 0.59 24.14 -24.04
C PHE A 87 0.82 22.62 -24.23
N LEU A 88 -0.06 21.77 -23.70
CA LEU A 88 -0.02 20.33 -23.93
C LEU A 88 -0.70 19.97 -25.27
N LYS A 89 -0.15 18.99 -26.00
CA LYS A 89 -0.69 18.53 -27.29
C LYS A 89 -1.81 17.50 -27.09
N ILE A 90 -3.00 18.00 -26.77
CA ILE A 90 -4.17 17.18 -26.37
C ILE A 90 -5.06 16.86 -27.58
N ILE A 91 -5.18 15.57 -27.94
CA ILE A 91 -5.89 15.08 -29.13
C ILE A 91 -7.00 14.06 -28.76
N PRO A 92 -8.00 13.83 -29.63
CA PRO A 92 -9.01 12.79 -29.41
C PRO A 92 -8.50 11.40 -29.84
N ASP A 93 -8.95 10.37 -29.13
CA ASP A 93 -8.87 8.96 -29.53
C ASP A 93 -9.88 8.68 -30.66
N ASP A 94 -9.43 8.31 -31.86
CA ASP A 94 -10.30 8.13 -33.05
C ASP A 94 -11.45 7.13 -32.87
N VAL A 95 -11.30 6.14 -31.98
CA VAL A 95 -12.26 5.04 -31.80
C VAL A 95 -13.19 5.30 -30.61
N ARG A 96 -12.65 5.83 -29.51
CA ARG A 96 -13.34 6.00 -28.24
C ARG A 96 -13.78 7.45 -27.99
N ASN A 97 -13.27 8.42 -28.75
CA ASN A 97 -13.41 9.86 -28.53
C ASN A 97 -13.11 10.28 -27.07
N VAL A 98 -12.04 9.72 -26.50
CA VAL A 98 -11.50 10.10 -25.18
C VAL A 98 -10.20 10.89 -25.34
N VAL A 99 -9.63 11.38 -24.24
CA VAL A 99 -8.41 12.19 -24.26
C VAL A 99 -7.16 11.34 -24.49
N GLN A 100 -6.30 11.77 -25.41
CA GLN A 100 -4.91 11.34 -25.54
C GLN A 100 -3.97 12.55 -25.57
N PHE A 101 -2.70 12.30 -25.26
CA PHE A 101 -1.58 13.21 -25.51
C PHE A 101 -0.69 12.65 -26.62
N ASP A 102 -0.17 13.53 -27.47
CA ASP A 102 0.82 13.22 -28.51
C ASP A 102 2.18 13.76 -28.04
N VAL A 103 3.15 12.85 -27.90
CA VAL A 103 4.50 13.11 -27.40
C VAL A 103 5.48 12.68 -28.47
N ASP A 104 6.12 13.65 -29.13
CA ASP A 104 7.09 13.43 -30.22
C ASP A 104 6.57 12.51 -31.35
N GLY A 105 5.24 12.50 -31.58
CA GLY A 105 4.55 11.67 -32.58
C GLY A 105 4.02 10.32 -32.06
N ASP A 106 4.23 10.01 -30.78
CA ASP A 106 3.79 8.77 -30.14
C ASP A 106 2.63 9.07 -29.16
N THR A 107 1.54 8.29 -29.20
CA THR A 107 0.30 8.63 -28.49
C THR A 107 0.15 7.92 -27.14
N TYR A 108 -0.42 8.64 -26.16
CA TYR A 108 -0.61 8.19 -24.78
C TYR A 108 -2.03 8.52 -24.29
N ASN A 109 -2.84 7.49 -24.03
CA ASN A 109 -4.14 7.68 -23.38
C ASN A 109 -3.99 7.84 -21.85
N ILE A 110 -5.02 8.40 -21.20
CA ILE A 110 -5.00 8.67 -19.75
C ILE A 110 -4.78 7.39 -18.94
N GLU A 111 -5.37 6.27 -19.37
CA GLU A 111 -5.22 4.98 -18.68
C GLU A 111 -3.77 4.48 -18.68
N THR A 112 -3.01 4.71 -19.75
CA THR A 112 -1.59 4.35 -19.87
C THR A 112 -0.71 5.23 -18.99
N LEU A 113 -0.95 6.54 -18.94
CA LEU A 113 -0.18 7.45 -18.09
C LEU A 113 -0.43 7.16 -16.60
N ILE A 114 -1.69 6.92 -16.21
CA ILE A 114 -2.02 6.50 -14.85
C ILE A 114 -1.43 5.11 -14.56
N ALA A 115 -1.40 4.17 -15.51
CA ALA A 115 -0.74 2.88 -15.31
C ALA A 115 0.78 3.00 -15.07
N MET A 116 1.47 3.89 -15.80
CA MET A 116 2.88 4.20 -15.55
C MET A 116 3.09 4.75 -14.14
N ILE A 117 2.23 5.68 -13.69
CA ILE A 117 2.28 6.25 -12.35
C ILE A 117 2.01 5.17 -11.28
N LEU A 118 1.01 4.32 -11.46
CA LEU A 118 0.71 3.20 -10.56
C LEU A 118 1.86 2.17 -10.51
N LYS A 119 2.54 1.92 -11.63
CA LYS A 119 3.74 1.06 -11.68
C LYS A 119 4.91 1.70 -10.92
N ARG A 120 5.10 3.02 -10.99
CA ARG A 120 6.08 3.74 -10.17
C ARG A 120 5.73 3.67 -8.68
N CYS A 121 4.45 3.79 -8.31
CA CYS A 121 3.98 3.57 -6.94
C CYS A 121 4.27 2.14 -6.45
N GLN A 122 4.14 1.13 -7.32
CA GLN A 122 4.57 -0.24 -7.02
C GLN A 122 6.06 -0.28 -6.66
N LYS A 123 6.93 0.21 -7.56
CA LYS A 123 8.40 0.24 -7.34
C LYS A 123 8.79 0.95 -6.03
N ILE A 124 8.16 2.09 -5.70
CA ILE A 124 8.40 2.81 -4.44
C ILE A 124 7.97 1.98 -3.22
N GLY A 125 6.77 1.39 -3.27
CA GLY A 125 6.26 0.51 -2.21
C GLY A 125 7.15 -0.72 -1.98
N GLU A 126 7.67 -1.32 -3.04
CA GLU A 126 8.60 -2.46 -3.01
C GLU A 126 9.96 -2.06 -2.45
N ASN A 127 10.50 -0.91 -2.87
CA ASN A 127 11.73 -0.33 -2.34
C ASN A 127 11.65 -0.01 -0.84
N TYR A 128 10.49 0.39 -0.32
CA TYR A 128 10.25 0.59 1.12
C TYR A 128 10.00 -0.73 1.87
N ALA A 129 9.27 -1.66 1.25
CA ALA A 129 8.94 -2.95 1.87
C ALA A 129 10.14 -3.90 1.95
N LYS A 130 11.08 -3.81 0.99
CA LYS A 130 12.13 -4.80 0.68
C LYS A 130 11.59 -6.17 0.29
N GLN A 131 10.42 -6.18 -0.36
CA GLN A 131 9.70 -7.35 -0.88
C GLN A 131 8.74 -6.92 -2.00
N GLU A 132 8.27 -7.85 -2.82
CA GLU A 132 7.28 -7.59 -3.88
C GLU A 132 5.91 -7.17 -3.31
N VAL A 133 5.19 -6.29 -4.01
CA VAL A 133 3.91 -5.69 -3.57
C VAL A 133 2.88 -5.74 -4.71
N ARG A 134 2.05 -6.79 -4.74
CA ARG A 134 0.99 -6.96 -5.75
C ARG A 134 -0.39 -6.47 -5.31
N ASP A 135 -0.76 -6.72 -4.06
CA ASP A 135 -2.09 -6.42 -3.50
C ASP A 135 -2.27 -4.92 -3.23
N VAL A 136 -3.25 -4.28 -3.89
CA VAL A 136 -3.50 -2.82 -3.77
C VAL A 136 -4.98 -2.48 -3.56
N VAL A 137 -5.24 -1.46 -2.75
CA VAL A 137 -6.50 -0.67 -2.75
C VAL A 137 -6.17 0.73 -3.25
N ILE A 138 -6.90 1.21 -4.27
CA ILE A 138 -6.68 2.53 -4.86
C ILE A 138 -7.87 3.43 -4.49
N THR A 139 -7.61 4.67 -4.08
CA THR A 139 -8.70 5.62 -3.78
C THR A 139 -9.23 6.31 -5.03
N VAL A 140 -10.51 6.66 -5.01
CA VAL A 140 -11.19 7.43 -6.06
C VAL A 140 -12.16 8.43 -5.43
N PRO A 141 -12.41 9.59 -6.05
CA PRO A 141 -13.47 10.47 -5.56
C PRO A 141 -14.83 9.78 -5.52
N ALA A 142 -15.59 10.01 -4.45
CA ALA A 142 -16.95 9.51 -4.25
C ALA A 142 -17.81 9.56 -5.52
N PHE A 143 -17.77 10.71 -6.21
CA PHE A 143 -18.54 11.02 -7.41
C PHE A 143 -18.12 10.27 -8.69
N PHE A 144 -17.05 9.46 -8.69
CA PHE A 144 -16.63 8.73 -9.88
C PHE A 144 -17.68 7.69 -10.31
N ASN A 145 -18.09 7.79 -11.59
CA ASN A 145 -19.08 6.96 -12.23
C ASN A 145 -18.47 5.66 -12.81
N GLN A 146 -19.28 4.82 -13.48
CA GLN A 146 -18.88 3.51 -14.00
C GLN A 146 -17.85 3.61 -15.14
N ALA A 147 -17.71 4.75 -15.82
CA ALA A 147 -16.67 4.98 -16.83
C ALA A 147 -15.36 5.40 -16.17
N GLU A 148 -15.40 6.35 -15.23
CA GLU A 148 -14.25 6.81 -14.45
C GLU A 148 -13.64 5.64 -13.65
N ARG A 149 -14.45 4.88 -12.90
CA ARG A 149 -14.00 3.69 -12.14
C ARG A 149 -13.45 2.58 -13.04
N ARG A 150 -14.04 2.35 -14.23
CA ARG A 150 -13.47 1.41 -15.23
C ARG A 150 -12.10 1.84 -15.72
N ALA A 151 -11.86 3.14 -15.92
CA ALA A 151 -10.58 3.64 -16.40
C ALA A 151 -9.47 3.47 -15.35
N VAL A 152 -9.76 3.64 -14.06
CA VAL A 152 -8.81 3.30 -12.96
C VAL A 152 -8.52 1.80 -12.93
N ILE A 153 -9.54 0.94 -13.07
CA ILE A 153 -9.35 -0.53 -13.11
C ILE A 153 -8.53 -0.96 -14.33
N ALA A 154 -8.74 -0.34 -15.49
CA ALA A 154 -7.93 -0.57 -16.68
C ALA A 154 -6.47 -0.17 -16.45
N ALA A 155 -6.22 1.00 -15.85
CA ALA A 155 -4.87 1.45 -15.51
C ALA A 155 -4.17 0.52 -14.51
N ALA A 156 -4.87 0.07 -13.46
CA ALA A 156 -4.35 -0.88 -12.48
C ALA A 156 -4.01 -2.24 -13.11
N LYS A 157 -4.84 -2.74 -14.05
CA LYS A 157 -4.56 -3.95 -14.83
C LYS A 157 -3.31 -3.78 -15.71
N ILE A 158 -3.19 -2.66 -16.42
CA ILE A 158 -2.05 -2.34 -17.30
C ILE A 158 -0.75 -2.18 -16.48
N ALA A 159 -0.85 -1.74 -15.22
CA ALA A 159 0.26 -1.71 -14.25
C ALA A 159 0.59 -3.08 -13.61
N GLU A 160 -0.12 -4.14 -13.98
CA GLU A 160 0.01 -5.51 -13.44
C GLU A 160 -0.29 -5.65 -11.93
N LEU A 161 -1.08 -4.73 -11.36
CA LEU A 161 -1.44 -4.72 -9.94
C LEU A 161 -2.69 -5.57 -9.65
N ASN A 162 -2.67 -6.30 -8.52
CA ASN A 162 -3.84 -7.00 -8.01
C ASN A 162 -4.74 -6.03 -7.22
N LEU A 163 -5.62 -5.34 -7.94
CA LEU A 163 -6.58 -4.40 -7.37
C LEU A 163 -7.67 -5.12 -6.56
N LEU A 164 -7.56 -5.06 -5.24
CA LEU A 164 -8.51 -5.65 -4.29
C LEU A 164 -9.84 -4.87 -4.25
N GLN A 165 -9.78 -3.53 -4.29
CA GLN A 165 -10.95 -2.65 -4.27
C GLN A 165 -10.59 -1.24 -4.76
N LEU A 166 -11.52 -0.55 -5.43
CA LEU A 166 -11.54 0.92 -5.47
C LEU A 166 -12.30 1.46 -4.25
N LEU A 167 -11.63 2.19 -3.36
CA LEU A 167 -12.26 2.77 -2.19
C LEU A 167 -12.58 4.25 -2.44
N SER A 168 -13.78 4.70 -2.07
CA SER A 168 -14.10 6.12 -2.13
C SER A 168 -13.23 6.89 -1.13
N ASP A 169 -12.67 8.04 -1.51
CA ASP A 169 -11.73 8.83 -0.70
C ASP A 169 -12.30 9.26 0.66
N HIS A 170 -13.56 9.69 0.68
CA HIS A 170 -14.27 10.01 1.93
C HIS A 170 -14.45 8.81 2.86
N VAL A 171 -14.73 7.61 2.30
CA VAL A 171 -14.80 6.35 3.05
C VAL A 171 -13.44 5.97 3.61
N ALA A 172 -12.35 6.20 2.88
CA ALA A 172 -11.02 5.91 3.37
C ALA A 172 -10.65 6.80 4.58
N ALA A 173 -10.89 8.11 4.48
CA ALA A 173 -10.69 9.04 5.60
C ALA A 173 -11.57 8.68 6.83
N GLY A 174 -12.83 8.34 6.60
CA GLY A 174 -13.76 7.92 7.65
C GLY A 174 -13.40 6.58 8.30
N LEU A 175 -12.96 5.60 7.50
CA LEU A 175 -12.48 4.31 8.01
C LEU A 175 -11.24 4.51 8.90
N SER A 176 -10.32 5.40 8.52
CA SER A 176 -9.19 5.79 9.38
C SER A 176 -9.66 6.36 10.73
N TYR A 177 -10.64 7.28 10.72
CA TYR A 177 -11.24 7.82 11.96
C TYR A 177 -11.82 6.70 12.83
N GLY A 178 -12.72 5.89 12.27
CA GLY A 178 -13.48 4.87 13.01
C GLY A 178 -12.61 3.75 13.56
N VAL A 179 -11.55 3.35 12.85
CA VAL A 179 -10.64 2.29 13.27
C VAL A 179 -9.85 2.68 14.52
N PHE A 180 -9.21 3.85 14.53
CA PHE A 180 -8.42 4.28 15.69
C PHE A 180 -9.31 4.63 16.90
N ARG A 181 -10.58 5.00 16.65
CA ARG A 181 -11.59 5.32 17.67
C ARG A 181 -12.58 4.18 17.95
N ARG A 182 -12.26 2.92 17.57
CA ARG A 182 -13.18 1.76 17.69
C ARG A 182 -13.79 1.59 19.10
N LYS A 183 -13.08 1.99 20.16
CA LYS A 183 -13.52 1.90 21.56
C LYS A 183 -14.46 3.03 22.00
N GLU A 184 -14.56 4.12 21.24
CA GLU A 184 -15.41 5.28 21.53
C GLU A 184 -16.81 5.09 20.93
N ILE A 185 -16.90 4.44 19.76
CA ILE A 185 -18.16 4.19 19.05
C ILE A 185 -19.05 3.25 19.87
N SER A 186 -20.30 3.65 20.09
CA SER A 186 -21.28 2.94 20.91
C SER A 186 -22.58 2.66 20.14
N GLU A 187 -23.62 2.18 20.81
CA GLU A 187 -24.96 2.01 20.22
C GLU A 187 -25.67 3.36 19.97
N LYS A 188 -25.20 4.46 20.59
CA LYS A 188 -25.58 5.82 20.22
C LYS A 188 -24.82 6.20 18.94
N SER A 189 -25.54 6.60 17.91
CA SER A 189 -24.96 7.12 16.67
C SER A 189 -24.22 8.45 16.89
N GLU A 190 -23.08 8.60 16.22
CA GLU A 190 -22.30 9.83 16.18
C GLU A 190 -21.95 10.19 14.73
N THR A 191 -22.01 11.48 14.41
CA THR A 191 -21.96 11.97 13.02
C THR A 191 -20.76 12.88 12.74
N LEU A 192 -20.12 12.62 11.60
CA LEU A 192 -18.92 13.32 11.14
C LEU A 192 -19.16 13.93 9.76
N LEU A 193 -19.08 15.25 9.66
CA LEU A 193 -18.92 15.95 8.39
C LEU A 193 -17.43 16.05 8.06
N ILE A 194 -16.99 15.33 7.03
CA ILE A 194 -15.69 15.54 6.40
C ILE A 194 -15.90 16.54 5.24
N TYR A 195 -15.08 17.57 5.17
CA TYR A 195 -15.03 18.52 4.06
C TYR A 195 -13.61 18.59 3.50
N ASP A 196 -13.42 18.07 2.28
CA ASP A 196 -12.14 17.96 1.58
C ASP A 196 -12.03 19.00 0.46
N VAL A 197 -11.05 19.89 0.58
CA VAL A 197 -10.70 20.89 -0.43
C VAL A 197 -9.38 20.47 -1.07
N GLY A 198 -9.50 19.61 -2.07
CA GLY A 198 -8.36 19.09 -2.85
C GLY A 198 -7.84 20.10 -3.89
N ALA A 199 -6.84 19.66 -4.66
CA ALA A 199 -6.23 20.49 -5.70
C ALA A 199 -7.20 20.81 -6.86
N SER A 200 -8.07 19.88 -7.25
CA SER A 200 -8.91 20.02 -8.45
C SER A 200 -10.41 20.06 -8.18
N LYS A 201 -10.81 19.55 -7.01
CA LYS A 201 -12.17 19.22 -6.60
C LYS A 201 -12.40 19.65 -5.15
N VAL A 202 -13.65 19.89 -4.80
CA VAL A 202 -14.12 19.96 -3.41
C VAL A 202 -15.18 18.88 -3.19
N THR A 203 -15.12 18.18 -2.06
CA THR A 203 -16.14 17.22 -1.65
C THR A 203 -16.53 17.42 -0.19
N ALA A 204 -17.77 17.10 0.15
CA ALA A 204 -18.22 16.98 1.52
C ALA A 204 -18.99 15.66 1.69
N SER A 205 -18.79 14.99 2.83
CA SER A 205 -19.50 13.76 3.16
C SER A 205 -19.97 13.77 4.61
N VAL A 206 -21.23 13.41 4.83
CA VAL A 206 -21.77 13.09 6.15
C VAL A 206 -21.62 11.59 6.37
N LEU A 207 -20.91 11.22 7.43
CA LEU A 207 -20.71 9.86 7.91
C LEU A 207 -21.40 9.68 9.27
N GLU A 208 -21.94 8.49 9.51
CA GLU A 208 -22.48 8.04 10.79
C GLU A 208 -21.68 6.84 11.30
N TYR A 209 -21.37 6.82 12.59
CA TYR A 209 -20.73 5.69 13.28
C TYR A 209 -21.68 5.18 14.37
N ALA A 210 -21.96 3.87 14.34
CA ALA A 210 -22.76 3.21 15.36
C ALA A 210 -22.39 1.73 15.49
N VAL A 211 -22.59 1.16 16.67
CA VAL A 211 -22.63 -0.29 16.91
C VAL A 211 -24.04 -0.79 16.61
N LEU A 212 -24.22 -1.54 15.52
CA LEU A 212 -25.54 -2.05 15.14
C LEU A 212 -26.01 -3.19 16.06
N ALA A 213 -27.29 -3.15 16.45
CA ALA A 213 -27.92 -4.17 17.28
C ALA A 213 -28.29 -5.42 16.47
N GLU A 214 -27.37 -6.39 16.37
CA GLU A 214 -27.67 -7.72 15.84
C GLU A 214 -28.32 -8.67 16.88
N LYS A 215 -29.03 -9.69 16.40
CA LYS A 215 -29.79 -10.67 17.22
C LYS A 215 -28.95 -11.81 17.83
N LYS A 216 -27.62 -11.70 17.86
CA LYS A 216 -26.71 -12.74 18.35
C LYS A 216 -25.71 -12.17 19.35
N GLU A 217 -25.32 -12.98 20.33
CA GLU A 217 -24.28 -12.63 21.30
C GLU A 217 -22.88 -12.71 20.66
N GLY A 218 -22.02 -11.72 20.95
CA GLY A 218 -20.65 -11.62 20.43
C GLY A 218 -20.07 -10.21 20.56
N GLU A 219 -18.77 -10.03 20.28
CA GLU A 219 -18.17 -8.69 20.12
C GLU A 219 -18.80 -8.01 18.90
N LYS A 220 -19.61 -6.97 19.12
CA LYS A 220 -20.25 -6.22 18.04
C LYS A 220 -19.22 -5.35 17.32
N ASP A 221 -19.15 -5.46 15.99
CA ASP A 221 -18.32 -4.56 15.18
C ASP A 221 -19.00 -3.19 15.02
N PRO A 222 -18.30 -2.07 15.26
CA PRO A 222 -18.77 -0.76 14.82
C PRO A 222 -18.91 -0.69 13.30
N VAL A 223 -19.88 0.10 12.85
CA VAL A 223 -20.23 0.30 11.44
C VAL A 223 -20.18 1.79 11.12
N MET A 224 -19.52 2.14 10.03
CA MET A 224 -19.60 3.44 9.38
C MET A 224 -20.57 3.39 8.20
N THR A 225 -21.50 4.35 8.16
CA THR A 225 -22.46 4.53 7.06
C THR A 225 -22.27 5.92 6.44
N THR A 226 -22.18 6.00 5.11
CA THR A 226 -22.24 7.30 4.41
C THR A 226 -23.69 7.72 4.25
N LEU A 227 -24.10 8.81 4.89
CA LEU A 227 -25.48 9.31 4.82
C LEU A 227 -25.73 10.21 3.60
N GLY A 228 -24.74 11.00 3.20
CA GLY A 228 -24.87 11.94 2.07
C GLY A 228 -23.54 12.52 1.63
N VAL A 229 -23.45 12.87 0.34
CA VAL A 229 -22.23 13.39 -0.31
C VAL A 229 -22.60 14.54 -1.26
N GLY A 230 -21.82 15.63 -1.23
CA GLY A 230 -21.91 16.75 -2.16
C GLY A 230 -20.53 17.10 -2.73
N TYR A 231 -20.46 17.67 -3.94
CA TYR A 231 -19.18 17.89 -4.62
C TYR A 231 -19.19 18.99 -5.68
N ASN A 232 -17.99 19.48 -6.00
CA ASN A 232 -17.69 20.36 -7.12
C ASN A 232 -16.42 19.84 -7.82
N ARG A 233 -16.48 19.44 -9.10
CA ARG A 233 -15.35 18.82 -9.82
C ARG A 233 -14.44 19.82 -10.55
N MET A 234 -14.78 21.11 -10.52
CA MET A 234 -14.09 22.16 -11.27
C MET A 234 -13.37 23.18 -10.37
N THR A 235 -13.71 23.23 -9.08
CA THR A 235 -13.17 24.17 -8.08
C THR A 235 -12.28 23.44 -7.08
N GLY A 236 -11.12 24.00 -6.74
CA GLY A 236 -10.13 23.44 -5.82
C GLY A 236 -8.86 24.32 -5.79
N GLY A 237 -7.81 23.89 -5.09
CA GLY A 237 -6.56 24.66 -4.93
C GLY A 237 -5.96 25.21 -6.24
N LEU A 238 -5.96 24.44 -7.33
CA LEU A 238 -5.43 24.86 -8.64
C LEU A 238 -6.17 26.08 -9.22
N GLU A 239 -7.45 26.28 -8.91
CA GLU A 239 -8.16 27.51 -9.32
C GLU A 239 -7.55 28.75 -8.65
N ILE A 240 -7.14 28.63 -7.39
CA ILE A 240 -6.45 29.68 -6.63
C ILE A 240 -5.06 29.90 -7.21
N THR A 241 -4.28 28.83 -7.45
CA THR A 241 -2.93 28.91 -8.06
C THR A 241 -2.98 29.55 -9.46
N GLN A 242 -3.97 29.21 -10.29
CA GLN A 242 -4.12 29.77 -11.64
C GLN A 242 -4.48 31.28 -11.58
N ARG A 243 -5.38 31.68 -10.67
CA ARG A 243 -5.72 33.10 -10.46
C ARG A 243 -4.53 33.90 -9.95
N LEU A 244 -3.73 33.35 -9.03
CA LEU A 244 -2.53 33.99 -8.52
C LEU A 244 -1.42 34.10 -9.58
N ARG A 245 -1.20 33.06 -10.40
CA ARG A 245 -0.35 33.15 -11.60
C ARG A 245 -0.79 34.30 -12.49
N ASP A 246 -2.10 34.46 -12.71
CA ASP A 246 -2.62 35.52 -13.58
C ASP A 246 -2.50 36.92 -12.95
N ILE A 247 -2.49 37.03 -11.62
CA ILE A 247 -2.10 38.26 -10.90
C ILE A 247 -0.61 38.56 -11.17
N PHE A 248 0.29 37.58 -11.05
CA PHE A 248 1.73 37.76 -11.32
C PHE A 248 2.01 38.15 -12.78
N VAL A 249 1.35 37.49 -13.74
CA VAL A 249 1.38 37.84 -15.17
C VAL A 249 0.91 39.27 -15.41
N ASN A 250 -0.19 39.68 -14.78
CA ASN A 250 -0.73 41.04 -14.94
C ASN A 250 0.06 42.11 -14.17
N HIS A 251 0.82 41.74 -13.14
CA HIS A 251 1.83 42.61 -12.54
C HIS A 251 3.02 42.78 -13.49
N PHE A 252 3.60 41.67 -13.99
CA PHE A 252 4.74 41.70 -14.91
C PHE A 252 4.44 42.54 -16.17
N ARG A 253 3.25 42.39 -16.77
CA ARG A 253 2.75 43.21 -17.89
C ARG A 253 2.68 44.71 -17.61
N LYS A 254 2.51 45.13 -16.36
CA LYS A 254 2.46 46.54 -15.94
C LYS A 254 3.85 47.09 -15.62
N SER A 255 4.69 46.27 -15.00
CA SER A 255 6.01 46.66 -14.50
C SER A 255 7.12 46.58 -15.56
N MET A 256 7.02 45.66 -16.53
CA MET A 256 8.06 45.40 -17.54
C MET A 256 7.56 45.64 -18.97
N LYS A 257 8.42 46.16 -19.84
CA LYS A 257 8.15 46.37 -21.28
C LYS A 257 8.86 45.32 -22.12
N THR A 258 8.11 44.32 -22.58
CA THR A 258 8.62 43.23 -23.44
C THR A 258 8.13 43.37 -24.89
N LYS A 259 8.82 42.71 -25.83
CA LYS A 259 8.47 42.69 -27.28
C LYS A 259 7.33 41.73 -27.57
N SER A 260 7.26 40.64 -26.82
CA SER A 260 6.20 39.64 -26.85
C SER A 260 5.49 39.55 -25.50
N ASP A 261 4.20 39.22 -25.52
CA ASP A 261 3.43 39.03 -24.30
C ASP A 261 3.84 37.73 -23.59
N ILE A 262 4.04 37.79 -22.28
CA ILE A 262 4.46 36.67 -21.44
C ILE A 262 3.58 35.42 -21.56
N THR A 263 2.27 35.55 -21.83
CA THR A 263 1.40 34.37 -22.00
C THR A 263 1.63 33.62 -23.31
N LYS A 264 2.48 34.14 -24.20
CA LYS A 264 2.97 33.43 -25.40
C LYS A 264 4.25 32.62 -25.14
N ASN A 265 4.85 32.73 -23.96
CA ASN A 265 6.03 31.99 -23.54
C ASN A 265 5.64 30.91 -22.51
N PRO A 266 5.55 29.62 -22.91
CA PRO A 266 5.09 28.56 -22.01
C PRO A 266 5.99 28.38 -20.78
N ARG A 267 7.31 28.54 -20.96
CA ARG A 267 8.30 28.43 -19.87
C ARG A 267 8.15 29.57 -18.85
N ALA A 268 7.79 30.77 -19.29
CA ALA A 268 7.47 31.88 -18.40
C ALA A 268 6.18 31.61 -17.62
N MET A 269 5.14 31.10 -18.29
CA MET A 269 3.87 30.71 -17.64
C MET A 269 4.05 29.57 -16.64
N ALA A 270 4.91 28.60 -16.93
CA ALA A 270 5.26 27.51 -16.02
C ALA A 270 6.04 28.03 -14.78
N LYS A 271 7.01 28.92 -14.97
CA LYS A 271 7.69 29.63 -13.86
C LYS A 271 6.69 30.37 -12.96
N MET A 272 5.80 31.18 -13.55
CA MET A 272 4.79 31.93 -12.80
C MET A 272 3.81 31.01 -12.04
N LEU A 273 3.47 29.84 -12.59
CA LEU A 273 2.60 28.86 -11.93
C LEU A 273 3.31 28.13 -10.77
N GLN A 274 4.59 27.78 -10.95
CA GLN A 274 5.40 27.14 -9.90
C GLN A 274 5.61 28.08 -8.69
N GLU A 275 5.82 29.37 -8.95
CA GLU A 275 5.95 30.38 -7.88
C GLU A 275 4.60 30.62 -7.19
N ALA A 276 3.49 30.71 -7.94
CA ALA A 276 2.15 30.86 -7.38
C ALA A 276 1.78 29.73 -6.39
N GLU A 277 2.25 28.50 -6.61
CA GLU A 277 1.99 27.36 -5.72
C GLU A 277 2.72 27.48 -4.37
N ARG A 278 3.91 28.11 -4.32
CA ARG A 278 4.69 28.31 -3.08
C ARG A 278 4.04 29.33 -2.13
N VAL A 279 3.34 30.30 -2.70
CA VAL A 279 2.75 31.45 -2.00
C VAL A 279 1.58 31.05 -1.10
N LEU A 280 0.95 29.90 -1.34
CA LEU A 280 -0.21 29.37 -0.58
C LEU A 280 0.18 28.85 0.83
N SER A 281 1.30 29.31 1.37
CA SER A 281 1.84 29.00 2.70
C SER A 281 1.42 30.07 3.74
N ALA A 282 1.66 29.80 5.04
CA ALA A 282 0.91 30.40 6.15
C ALA A 282 1.13 31.91 6.43
N ASN A 283 1.96 32.62 5.65
CA ASN A 283 2.36 33.99 5.92
C ASN A 283 1.25 35.02 5.65
N VAL A 284 1.42 36.25 6.16
CA VAL A 284 0.53 37.40 5.87
C VAL A 284 1.02 38.15 4.64
N ASP A 285 2.34 38.27 4.49
CA ASP A 285 3.01 38.89 3.34
C ASP A 285 4.04 37.91 2.75
N TYR A 286 4.24 38.00 1.44
CA TYR A 286 5.19 37.20 0.68
C TYR A 286 5.89 38.06 -0.39
N VAL A 287 7.10 37.68 -0.77
CA VAL A 287 7.82 38.28 -1.90
C VAL A 287 8.05 37.19 -2.93
N ALA A 288 7.25 37.20 -4.00
CA ALA A 288 7.41 36.29 -5.12
C ALA A 288 8.55 36.79 -6.01
N GLN A 289 9.54 35.94 -6.30
CA GLN A 289 10.73 36.31 -7.06
C GLN A 289 11.14 35.22 -8.06
N ILE A 290 11.31 35.61 -9.33
CA ILE A 290 11.63 34.70 -10.42
C ILE A 290 12.69 35.36 -11.33
N GLU A 291 13.90 34.82 -11.32
CA GLU A 291 14.97 35.25 -12.22
C GLU A 291 14.65 34.90 -13.68
N ASN A 292 15.00 35.80 -14.62
CA ASN A 292 14.82 35.71 -16.07
C ASN A 292 13.52 34.99 -16.46
N VAL A 293 12.37 35.57 -16.07
CA VAL A 293 11.06 34.96 -16.34
C VAL A 293 10.70 35.07 -17.81
N HIS A 294 10.98 36.22 -18.45
CA HIS A 294 10.70 36.48 -19.86
C HIS A 294 11.60 37.59 -20.41
N GLU A 295 12.14 37.42 -21.63
CA GLU A 295 13.00 38.39 -22.34
C GLU A 295 14.16 38.99 -21.51
N ASN A 296 14.79 38.20 -20.63
CA ASN A 296 15.85 38.63 -19.71
C ASN A 296 15.43 39.66 -18.65
N HIS A 297 14.11 39.81 -18.41
CA HIS A 297 13.60 40.49 -17.23
C HIS A 297 13.32 39.50 -16.11
N ASP A 298 13.74 39.86 -14.90
CA ASP A 298 13.32 39.20 -13.66
C ASP A 298 11.90 39.64 -13.28
N PHE A 299 11.27 38.88 -12.40
CA PHE A 299 10.02 39.25 -11.72
C PHE A 299 10.26 39.31 -10.22
N MET A 300 9.73 40.35 -9.59
CA MET A 300 9.67 40.51 -8.15
C MET A 300 8.37 41.22 -7.80
N MET A 301 7.58 40.66 -6.88
CA MET A 301 6.32 41.26 -6.42
C MET A 301 6.12 41.01 -4.92
N HIS A 302 5.95 42.09 -4.16
CA HIS A 302 5.37 42.02 -2.81
C HIS A 302 3.87 41.72 -2.93
N LEU A 303 3.40 40.74 -2.16
CA LEU A 303 2.02 40.28 -2.16
C LEU A 303 1.55 40.10 -0.71
N SER A 304 0.49 40.82 -0.33
CA SER A 304 -0.25 40.55 0.91
C SER A 304 -1.32 39.49 0.66
N ARG A 305 -1.63 38.70 1.70
CA ARG A 305 -2.67 37.65 1.66
C ARG A 305 -4.01 38.15 1.13
N THR A 306 -4.39 39.39 1.49
CA THR A 306 -5.63 40.05 1.05
C THR A 306 -5.80 40.06 -0.47
N VAL A 307 -4.71 40.20 -1.25
CA VAL A 307 -4.77 40.19 -2.73
C VAL A 307 -5.17 38.80 -3.27
N VAL A 308 -4.80 37.72 -2.57
CA VAL A 308 -5.25 36.35 -2.88
C VAL A 308 -6.70 36.16 -2.45
N GLU A 309 -7.06 36.64 -1.26
CA GLU A 309 -8.39 36.52 -0.66
C GLU A 309 -9.47 37.24 -1.48
N ASP A 310 -9.23 38.51 -1.84
CA ASP A 310 -10.06 39.29 -2.78
C ASP A 310 -10.27 38.54 -4.10
N SER A 311 -9.22 37.86 -4.60
CA SER A 311 -9.25 37.14 -5.87
C SER A 311 -10.05 35.84 -5.86
N ILE A 312 -10.53 35.39 -4.70
CA ILE A 312 -11.33 34.15 -4.56
C ILE A 312 -12.67 34.32 -3.83
N MET A 313 -13.08 35.55 -3.50
CA MET A 313 -14.36 35.79 -2.82
C MET A 313 -15.59 35.28 -3.61
N ASP A 314 -15.56 35.31 -4.94
CA ASP A 314 -16.60 34.76 -5.82
C ASP A 314 -16.75 33.23 -5.71
N LEU A 315 -15.75 32.55 -5.14
CA LEU A 315 -15.77 31.11 -4.95
C LEU A 315 -16.54 30.67 -3.69
N GLU A 316 -16.92 31.57 -2.76
CA GLU A 316 -17.63 31.19 -1.51
C GLU A 316 -18.80 30.23 -1.79
N GLY A 317 -19.69 30.60 -2.73
CA GLY A 317 -20.83 29.75 -3.10
C GLY A 317 -20.42 28.39 -3.68
N LYS A 318 -19.39 28.33 -4.51
CA LYS A 318 -18.91 27.08 -5.16
C LYS A 318 -18.21 26.14 -4.17
N LEU A 319 -17.53 26.70 -3.18
CA LEU A 319 -16.84 25.98 -2.10
C LEU A 319 -17.85 25.44 -1.07
N MET A 320 -18.84 26.25 -0.68
CA MET A 320 -19.80 25.88 0.37
C MET A 320 -20.95 24.99 -0.11
N GLN A 321 -21.32 25.02 -1.40
CA GLN A 321 -22.40 24.20 -1.95
C GLN A 321 -22.23 22.67 -1.70
N PRO A 322 -21.04 22.05 -1.84
CA PRO A 322 -20.79 20.68 -1.41
C PRO A 322 -21.28 20.32 0.00
N ILE A 323 -21.08 21.18 1.01
CA ILE A 323 -21.55 20.93 2.37
C ILE A 323 -23.08 20.97 2.44
N ILE A 324 -23.71 21.92 1.75
CA ILE A 324 -25.16 22.05 1.66
C ILE A 324 -25.77 20.80 1.02
N ASP A 325 -25.19 20.32 -0.09
CA ASP A 325 -25.65 19.13 -0.79
C ASP A 325 -25.42 17.84 0.01
N ALA A 326 -24.31 17.71 0.74
CA ALA A 326 -24.05 16.57 1.62
C ALA A 326 -25.06 16.49 2.77
N LEU A 327 -25.35 17.60 3.44
CA LEU A 327 -26.36 17.69 4.51
C LEU A 327 -27.77 17.41 3.97
N LYS A 328 -28.12 18.00 2.83
CA LYS A 328 -29.39 17.78 2.13
C LYS A 328 -29.57 16.32 1.71
N MET A 329 -28.51 15.68 1.19
CA MET A 329 -28.54 14.26 0.83
C MET A 329 -28.64 13.37 2.07
N ALA A 330 -27.99 13.73 3.18
CA ALA A 330 -28.08 13.01 4.45
C ALA A 330 -29.40 13.23 5.21
N GLU A 331 -30.24 14.19 4.79
CA GLU A 331 -31.50 14.58 5.46
C GLU A 331 -31.32 15.01 6.93
N ILE A 332 -30.13 15.53 7.28
CA ILE A 332 -29.83 16.10 8.60
C ILE A 332 -29.62 17.63 8.52
N SER A 333 -29.96 18.33 9.60
CA SER A 333 -29.52 19.72 9.76
C SER A 333 -28.11 19.77 10.35
N LEU A 334 -27.39 20.86 10.05
CA LEU A 334 -26.06 21.14 10.57
C LEU A 334 -25.97 20.96 12.10
N GLU A 335 -26.99 21.35 12.84
CA GLU A 335 -27.04 21.29 14.30
C GLU A 335 -26.84 19.87 14.84
N LYS A 336 -27.32 18.85 14.09
CA LYS A 336 -27.19 17.42 14.42
C LYS A 336 -25.79 16.84 14.13
N VAL A 337 -24.94 17.53 13.37
CA VAL A 337 -23.57 17.07 13.07
C VAL A 337 -22.71 17.15 14.33
N ASP A 338 -22.28 16.03 14.89
CA ASP A 338 -21.48 16.02 16.13
C ASP A 338 -20.08 16.60 15.90
N HIS A 339 -19.43 16.24 14.78
CA HIS A 339 -18.05 16.62 14.46
C HIS A 339 -17.89 17.14 13.03
N VAL A 340 -17.03 18.15 12.84
CA VAL A 340 -16.64 18.69 11.54
C VAL A 340 -15.12 18.61 11.41
N VAL A 341 -14.61 18.12 10.27
CA VAL A 341 -13.18 17.99 9.98
C VAL A 341 -12.86 18.53 8.60
N LEU A 342 -11.73 19.24 8.50
CA LEU A 342 -11.16 19.73 7.25
C LEU A 342 -10.10 18.77 6.71
N MET A 343 -10.19 18.46 5.42
CA MET A 343 -9.28 17.62 4.65
C MET A 343 -8.79 18.36 3.39
N GLY A 344 -7.69 17.87 2.79
CA GLY A 344 -7.14 18.41 1.55
C GLY A 344 -6.25 19.65 1.75
N GLY A 345 -5.33 19.86 0.80
CA GLY A 345 -4.36 20.96 0.88
C GLY A 345 -5.00 22.35 0.83
N GLY A 346 -6.08 22.52 0.08
CA GLY A 346 -6.77 23.81 -0.06
C GLY A 346 -7.54 24.24 1.19
N SER A 347 -7.85 23.33 2.12
CA SER A 347 -8.50 23.70 3.39
C SER A 347 -7.55 24.41 4.36
N ARG A 348 -6.27 24.57 3.99
CA ARG A 348 -5.27 25.36 4.70
C ARG A 348 -5.38 26.87 4.42
N VAL A 349 -6.10 27.28 3.36
CA VAL A 349 -6.32 28.70 3.01
C VAL A 349 -7.22 29.36 4.08
N PRO A 350 -6.77 30.44 4.75
CA PRO A 350 -7.50 31.05 5.88
C PRO A 350 -8.95 31.45 5.55
N LEU A 351 -9.19 32.19 4.47
CA LEU A 351 -10.53 32.58 4.04
C LEU A 351 -11.49 31.39 3.81
N ILE A 352 -10.98 30.22 3.39
CA ILE A 352 -11.81 29.01 3.25
C ILE A 352 -12.18 28.44 4.64
N GLN A 353 -11.27 28.51 5.61
CA GLN A 353 -11.59 28.18 7.00
C GLN A 353 -12.61 29.17 7.60
N GLU A 354 -12.53 30.45 7.25
CA GLU A 354 -13.52 31.46 7.66
C GLU A 354 -14.91 31.20 7.05
N PHE A 355 -15.00 30.89 5.75
CA PHE A 355 -16.27 30.48 5.11
C PHE A 355 -16.89 29.27 5.80
N VAL A 356 -16.09 28.24 6.13
CA VAL A 356 -16.57 27.07 6.87
C VAL A 356 -16.98 27.45 8.30
N GLN A 357 -16.18 28.23 9.04
CA GLN A 357 -16.47 28.61 10.43
C GLN A 357 -17.76 29.46 10.53
N LYS A 358 -17.92 30.41 9.60
CA LYS A 358 -19.15 31.21 9.37
C LYS A 358 -20.37 30.31 9.15
N PHE A 359 -20.22 29.24 8.36
CA PHE A 359 -21.29 28.29 8.09
C PHE A 359 -21.61 27.36 9.27
N ILE A 360 -20.61 26.81 9.96
CA ILE A 360 -20.81 25.88 11.10
C ILE A 360 -21.16 26.58 12.42
N LYS A 361 -21.25 27.93 12.41
CA LYS A 361 -21.71 28.79 13.50
C LYS A 361 -20.81 28.64 14.74
N LYS A 362 -21.35 28.04 15.81
CA LYS A 362 -20.67 27.81 17.11
C LYS A 362 -19.99 26.44 17.21
N LYS A 363 -20.07 25.58 16.18
CA LYS A 363 -19.33 24.32 16.16
C LYS A 363 -17.87 24.58 15.81
N GLU A 364 -16.98 23.75 16.32
CA GLU A 364 -15.54 23.83 16.08
C GLU A 364 -15.11 22.83 15.01
N VAL A 365 -14.20 23.22 14.13
CA VAL A 365 -13.41 22.27 13.33
C VAL A 365 -12.51 21.45 14.26
N LYS A 366 -12.55 20.13 14.14
CA LYS A 366 -11.70 19.20 14.89
C LYS A 366 -10.50 18.76 14.06
N LYS A 367 -9.36 18.57 14.72
CA LYS A 367 -8.04 18.28 14.12
C LYS A 367 -7.53 16.84 14.37
N PHE A 368 -8.44 15.88 14.56
CA PHE A 368 -8.09 14.50 14.96
C PHE A 368 -7.81 13.54 13.79
N LEU A 369 -7.88 14.01 12.53
CA LEU A 369 -7.39 13.30 11.36
C LEU A 369 -6.20 14.05 10.78
N ASN A 370 -5.18 13.32 10.35
CA ASN A 370 -4.10 13.90 9.54
C ASN A 370 -4.63 14.15 8.11
N THR A 371 -4.71 15.42 7.75
CA THR A 371 -5.21 15.98 6.48
C THR A 371 -4.62 15.35 5.22
N ASP A 372 -3.34 14.94 5.25
CA ASP A 372 -2.65 14.37 4.08
C ASP A 372 -2.59 12.83 4.10
N GLU A 373 -2.79 12.18 5.26
CA GLU A 373 -2.49 10.75 5.45
C GLU A 373 -3.72 9.85 5.67
N ALA A 374 -4.79 10.36 6.28
CA ALA A 374 -5.92 9.53 6.73
C ALA A 374 -6.56 8.70 5.60
N ILE A 375 -6.57 9.25 4.37
CA ILE A 375 -7.09 8.57 3.17
C ILE A 375 -6.22 7.34 2.83
N ALA A 376 -4.89 7.48 2.84
CA ALA A 376 -3.99 6.35 2.57
C ALA A 376 -4.03 5.31 3.70
N VAL A 377 -4.07 5.74 4.97
CA VAL A 377 -4.09 4.88 6.15
C VAL A 377 -5.38 4.04 6.24
N GLY A 378 -6.55 4.67 6.03
CA GLY A 378 -7.81 3.92 5.95
C GLY A 378 -7.86 2.95 4.77
N ALA A 379 -7.34 3.36 3.60
CA ALA A 379 -7.27 2.49 2.44
C ALA A 379 -6.34 1.27 2.65
N VAL A 380 -5.23 1.38 3.40
CA VAL A 380 -4.40 0.20 3.73
C VAL A 380 -5.03 -0.68 4.80
N TYR A 381 -5.81 -0.14 5.72
CA TYR A 381 -6.65 -0.96 6.62
C TYR A 381 -7.61 -1.83 5.81
N GLN A 382 -8.27 -1.26 4.80
CA GLN A 382 -9.14 -2.02 3.91
C GLN A 382 -8.36 -3.04 3.07
N ALA A 383 -7.16 -2.71 2.59
CA ALA A 383 -6.30 -3.68 1.90
C ALA A 383 -5.90 -4.85 2.82
N ALA A 384 -5.62 -4.58 4.10
CA ALA A 384 -5.30 -5.59 5.11
C ALA A 384 -6.51 -6.43 5.53
N TYR A 385 -7.73 -5.89 5.43
CA TYR A 385 -8.97 -6.63 5.66
C TYR A 385 -9.34 -7.55 4.49
N LEU A 386 -9.02 -7.17 3.26
CA LEU A 386 -9.29 -7.94 2.05
C LEU A 386 -8.21 -8.96 1.70
N SER A 387 -6.94 -8.70 2.05
CA SER A 387 -5.83 -9.60 1.75
C SER A 387 -5.80 -10.80 2.71
N LYS A 388 -5.56 -11.99 2.14
CA LYS A 388 -5.52 -13.27 2.89
C LYS A 388 -4.33 -13.40 3.84
N GLY A 389 -3.30 -12.56 3.69
CA GLY A 389 -2.08 -12.59 4.48
C GLY A 389 -2.15 -11.88 5.84
N PHE A 390 -3.23 -11.13 6.10
CA PHE A 390 -3.37 -10.31 7.32
C PHE A 390 -4.69 -10.61 8.04
N LYS A 391 -4.74 -10.29 9.34
CA LYS A 391 -5.94 -10.44 10.18
C LYS A 391 -6.14 -9.20 11.04
N VAL A 392 -6.82 -8.20 10.49
CA VAL A 392 -7.29 -7.03 11.24
C VAL A 392 -8.64 -7.31 11.90
N LYS A 393 -9.07 -6.47 12.85
CA LYS A 393 -10.48 -6.50 13.32
C LYS A 393 -11.40 -6.11 12.16
N LYS A 394 -12.61 -6.67 12.13
CA LYS A 394 -13.63 -6.31 11.12
C LYS A 394 -14.19 -4.93 11.45
N PHE A 395 -14.35 -4.06 10.46
CA PHE A 395 -15.04 -2.79 10.61
C PHE A 395 -16.15 -2.73 9.56
N GLY A 396 -17.37 -2.36 9.96
CA GLY A 396 -18.49 -2.29 9.02
C GLY A 396 -18.39 -1.05 8.14
N ILE A 397 -18.56 -1.21 6.82
CA ILE A 397 -18.54 -0.12 5.85
C ILE A 397 -19.83 -0.21 5.02
N ARG A 398 -20.55 0.91 4.92
CA ARG A 398 -21.74 1.07 4.07
C ARG A 398 -21.60 2.38 3.29
N ASP A 399 -20.95 2.32 2.12
CA ASP A 399 -20.81 3.48 1.24
C ASP A 399 -22.09 3.71 0.43
N LEU A 400 -22.34 4.96 0.03
CA LEU A 400 -23.57 5.37 -0.63
C LEU A 400 -23.42 5.30 -2.16
N GLN A 401 -24.21 4.48 -2.83
CA GLN A 401 -24.32 4.48 -4.29
C GLN A 401 -25.05 5.77 -4.73
N MET A 402 -24.27 6.81 -5.01
CA MET A 402 -24.74 8.17 -5.34
C MET A 402 -25.64 8.23 -6.58
N PHE A 403 -25.46 7.31 -7.54
CA PHE A 403 -26.13 7.33 -8.84
C PHE A 403 -27.02 6.08 -9.01
N PRO A 404 -28.34 6.21 -9.20
CA PRO A 404 -29.21 5.06 -9.39
C PRO A 404 -28.86 4.29 -10.68
N ILE A 405 -28.98 2.96 -10.67
CA ILE A 405 -28.73 2.11 -11.84
C ILE A 405 -30.00 1.33 -12.20
N GLN A 406 -30.35 1.35 -13.49
CA GLN A 406 -31.50 0.65 -14.06
C GLN A 406 -31.11 -0.16 -15.31
N VAL A 407 -32.00 -1.08 -15.69
CA VAL A 407 -31.92 -1.89 -16.90
C VAL A 407 -33.14 -1.58 -17.76
N ASP A 408 -32.87 -1.14 -18.99
CA ASP A 408 -33.85 -0.64 -19.95
C ASP A 408 -33.89 -1.56 -21.17
N PHE A 409 -35.07 -2.06 -21.50
CA PHE A 409 -35.26 -3.06 -22.57
C PHE A 409 -36.59 -2.90 -23.30
N MET A 410 -36.65 -3.30 -24.55
CA MET A 410 -37.84 -3.15 -25.40
C MET A 410 -38.87 -4.25 -25.11
N SER A 411 -40.15 -3.90 -25.03
CA SER A 411 -41.25 -4.85 -24.83
C SER A 411 -41.34 -5.89 -25.97
N ALA A 412 -41.47 -7.17 -25.61
CA ALA A 412 -41.58 -8.29 -26.56
C ALA A 412 -43.03 -8.64 -26.97
N ASN A 413 -44.05 -8.00 -26.37
CA ASN A 413 -45.45 -8.31 -26.69
C ASN A 413 -45.92 -7.64 -27.99
N ASN A 414 -46.25 -8.44 -29.02
CA ASN A 414 -46.73 -8.00 -30.34
C ASN A 414 -48.18 -7.43 -30.38
N LYS A 415 -48.72 -6.90 -29.27
CA LYS A 415 -50.12 -6.38 -29.20
C LYS A 415 -50.23 -4.89 -28.89
N ASP A 416 -49.17 -4.27 -28.40
CA ASP A 416 -49.05 -2.83 -28.18
C ASP A 416 -47.79 -2.34 -28.90
N GLU A 417 -47.64 -1.02 -29.05
CA GLU A 417 -46.41 -0.43 -29.58
C GLU A 417 -45.17 -0.82 -28.75
N LYS A 418 -44.01 -0.93 -29.40
CA LYS A 418 -42.74 -1.40 -28.80
C LYS A 418 -42.14 -0.39 -27.80
N ARG A 419 -42.78 -0.24 -26.65
CA ARG A 419 -42.31 0.61 -25.55
C ARG A 419 -41.03 0.10 -24.90
N ILE A 420 -40.21 1.04 -24.42
CA ILE A 420 -39.08 0.74 -23.53
C ILE A 420 -39.64 0.51 -22.11
N ILE A 421 -39.11 -0.50 -21.42
CA ILE A 421 -39.44 -0.88 -20.05
C ILE A 421 -38.21 -0.56 -19.19
N HIS A 422 -38.39 0.34 -18.22
CA HIS A 422 -37.37 0.70 -17.24
C HIS A 422 -37.49 -0.19 -15.99
N ARG A 423 -36.37 -0.76 -15.53
CA ARG A 423 -36.29 -1.57 -14.29
C ARG A 423 -35.12 -1.13 -13.41
N PRO A 424 -35.35 -0.40 -12.30
CA PRO A 424 -34.29 -0.07 -11.36
C PRO A 424 -33.75 -1.36 -10.70
N ILE A 425 -32.43 -1.51 -10.65
CA ILE A 425 -31.75 -2.60 -9.94
C ILE A 425 -31.10 -2.10 -8.65
N TYR A 426 -30.48 -0.92 -8.70
CA TYR A 426 -29.88 -0.25 -7.55
C TYR A 426 -30.45 1.18 -7.48
N PRO A 427 -31.53 1.41 -6.70
CA PRO A 427 -32.12 2.75 -6.57
C PRO A 427 -31.15 3.74 -5.89
N PHE A 428 -31.46 5.02 -5.98
CA PHE A 428 -30.74 6.08 -5.26
C PHE A 428 -30.72 5.79 -3.76
N LYS A 429 -29.61 6.12 -3.09
CA LYS A 429 -29.31 5.72 -1.70
C LYS A 429 -29.25 4.21 -1.44
N SER A 430 -28.95 3.39 -2.46
CA SER A 430 -28.47 2.02 -2.21
C SER A 430 -27.12 2.05 -1.49
N PHE A 431 -26.84 1.04 -0.65
CA PHE A 431 -25.53 0.89 0.01
C PHE A 431 -24.65 -0.15 -0.69
N ILE A 432 -23.34 0.10 -0.65
CA ILE A 432 -22.26 -0.81 -1.07
C ILE A 432 -21.55 -1.31 0.21
N PRO A 433 -21.24 -2.63 0.34
CA PRO A 433 -21.54 -3.72 -0.60
C PRO A 433 -23.04 -4.01 -0.74
N ALA A 434 -23.50 -4.23 -1.98
CA ALA A 434 -24.92 -4.37 -2.27
C ALA A 434 -25.36 -5.84 -2.43
N SER A 435 -26.66 -6.10 -2.25
CA SER A 435 -27.24 -7.40 -2.62
C SER A 435 -27.27 -7.58 -4.13
N LYS A 436 -26.95 -8.79 -4.61
CA LYS A 436 -27.13 -9.15 -6.04
C LYS A 436 -28.60 -9.06 -6.43
N LYS A 437 -28.88 -8.66 -7.68
CA LYS A 437 -30.23 -8.44 -8.21
C LYS A 437 -30.49 -9.37 -9.38
N LEU A 438 -31.58 -10.12 -9.31
CA LEU A 438 -31.96 -11.08 -10.33
C LEU A 438 -33.16 -10.55 -11.13
N LEU A 439 -32.94 -10.08 -12.36
CA LEU A 439 -34.02 -9.71 -13.26
C LEU A 439 -34.50 -10.95 -14.03
N SER A 440 -35.81 -11.03 -14.27
CA SER A 440 -36.46 -12.13 -15.00
C SER A 440 -37.21 -11.58 -16.22
N PHE A 441 -36.91 -12.14 -17.38
CA PHE A 441 -37.39 -11.77 -18.71
C PHE A 441 -38.32 -12.88 -19.22
N THR A 442 -39.61 -12.77 -18.91
CA THR A 442 -40.63 -13.83 -19.12
C THR A 442 -41.18 -13.94 -20.54
N SER A 443 -40.92 -12.95 -21.40
CA SER A 443 -41.49 -12.86 -22.75
C SER A 443 -40.44 -12.96 -23.87
N PHE A 444 -39.20 -13.33 -23.53
CA PHE A 444 -38.06 -13.31 -24.45
C PHE A 444 -37.65 -14.75 -24.80
N VAL A 445 -38.12 -15.20 -25.96
CA VAL A 445 -37.84 -16.53 -26.54
C VAL A 445 -36.83 -16.46 -27.69
N GLU A 446 -36.49 -15.25 -28.12
CA GLU A 446 -35.44 -14.91 -29.08
C GLU A 446 -34.33 -14.11 -28.39
N ASP A 447 -33.21 -13.95 -29.08
CA ASP A 447 -32.04 -13.20 -28.63
C ASP A 447 -32.33 -11.70 -28.49
N PHE A 448 -31.78 -11.03 -27.47
CA PHE A 448 -32.14 -9.65 -27.15
C PHE A 448 -31.03 -8.82 -26.51
N SER A 449 -31.07 -7.51 -26.76
CA SER A 449 -30.25 -6.50 -26.08
C SER A 449 -30.98 -5.89 -24.88
N ILE A 450 -30.25 -5.65 -23.80
CA ILE A 450 -30.67 -4.82 -22.67
C ILE A 450 -29.65 -3.71 -22.45
N ASN A 451 -30.11 -2.49 -22.19
CA ASN A 451 -29.24 -1.35 -21.88
C ASN A 451 -29.16 -1.16 -20.38
N VAL A 452 -27.95 -1.14 -19.83
CA VAL A 452 -27.72 -0.67 -18.47
C VAL A 452 -27.51 0.84 -18.53
N ASN A 453 -28.37 1.58 -17.85
CA ASN A 453 -28.36 3.04 -17.78
C ASN A 453 -28.34 3.49 -16.32
N TYR A 454 -27.96 4.74 -16.10
CA TYR A 454 -28.33 5.44 -14.87
C TYR A 454 -29.82 5.75 -14.87
N GLY A 455 -30.45 5.68 -13.70
CA GLY A 455 -31.81 6.18 -13.49
C GLY A 455 -31.85 7.71 -13.39
N GLU A 456 -33.00 8.27 -13.01
CA GLU A 456 -33.16 9.71 -12.84
C GLU A 456 -32.19 10.28 -11.78
N ILE A 457 -31.31 11.21 -12.18
CA ILE A 457 -30.30 11.83 -11.29
C ILE A 457 -30.73 13.25 -10.87
N LYS A 458 -31.91 13.36 -10.24
CA LYS A 458 -32.54 14.64 -9.83
C LYS A 458 -31.76 15.44 -8.76
N GLN A 459 -30.72 14.85 -8.19
CA GLN A 459 -29.85 15.45 -7.19
C GLN A 459 -28.67 16.26 -7.78
N LEU A 460 -28.45 16.23 -9.10
CA LEU A 460 -27.39 16.99 -9.77
C LEU A 460 -27.92 18.26 -10.47
N SER A 461 -27.07 19.28 -10.57
CA SER A 461 -27.30 20.45 -11.44
C SER A 461 -27.14 20.10 -12.92
N ALA A 462 -27.60 20.99 -13.81
CA ALA A 462 -27.39 20.84 -15.25
C ALA A 462 -25.89 20.75 -15.61
N ASP A 463 -25.05 21.58 -14.98
CA ASP A 463 -23.60 21.58 -15.17
C ASP A 463 -22.99 20.24 -14.72
N GLN A 464 -23.37 19.75 -13.53
CA GLN A 464 -22.91 18.46 -13.01
C GLN A 464 -23.35 17.28 -13.90
N ILE A 465 -24.50 17.35 -14.57
CA ILE A 465 -24.94 16.36 -15.56
C ILE A 465 -24.05 16.41 -16.83
N MET A 466 -23.68 17.62 -17.29
CA MET A 466 -22.73 17.77 -18.40
C MET A 466 -21.32 17.28 -18.03
N GLU A 467 -20.83 17.54 -16.82
CA GLU A 467 -19.58 16.98 -16.28
C GLU A 467 -19.61 15.44 -16.16
N PHE A 468 -20.77 14.88 -15.80
CA PHE A 468 -20.97 13.44 -15.64
C PHE A 468 -20.85 12.70 -16.99
N GLY A 469 -21.50 13.24 -18.03
CA GLY A 469 -21.45 12.71 -19.39
C GLY A 469 -22.49 11.61 -19.66
N SER A 470 -22.06 10.50 -20.27
CA SER A 470 -22.96 9.42 -20.71
C SER A 470 -23.80 8.83 -19.58
N LEU A 471 -25.13 8.89 -19.72
CA LEU A 471 -26.06 8.16 -18.86
C LEU A 471 -26.15 6.66 -19.21
N ASN A 472 -25.63 6.22 -20.37
CA ASN A 472 -25.49 4.80 -20.68
C ASN A 472 -24.20 4.23 -20.07
N ILE A 473 -24.32 3.08 -19.40
CA ILE A 473 -23.22 2.35 -18.76
C ILE A 473 -22.70 1.24 -19.69
N SER A 474 -23.62 0.46 -20.29
CA SER A 474 -23.29 -0.62 -21.24
C SER A 474 -24.54 -1.19 -21.92
N GLU A 475 -24.46 -1.50 -23.21
CA GLU A 475 -25.33 -2.51 -23.85
C GLU A 475 -24.87 -3.93 -23.44
N ILE A 476 -25.80 -4.83 -23.12
CA ILE A 476 -25.56 -6.25 -22.90
C ILE A 476 -26.42 -7.03 -23.89
N ARG A 477 -25.84 -8.05 -24.54
CA ARG A 477 -26.55 -8.95 -25.46
C ARG A 477 -26.71 -10.34 -24.86
N VAL A 478 -27.88 -10.90 -25.06
CA VAL A 478 -28.28 -12.23 -24.59
C VAL A 478 -28.55 -13.07 -25.83
N GLU A 479 -27.60 -13.93 -26.17
CA GLU A 479 -27.45 -14.62 -27.46
C GLU A 479 -27.59 -16.15 -27.29
N GLY A 480 -28.20 -16.87 -28.26
CA GLY A 480 -28.49 -18.30 -28.18
C GLY A 480 -29.74 -18.66 -27.36
N VAL A 481 -30.58 -17.68 -27.01
CA VAL A 481 -31.89 -17.91 -26.39
C VAL A 481 -32.80 -18.67 -27.34
N ALA A 482 -32.80 -18.28 -28.62
CA ALA A 482 -33.61 -18.91 -29.66
C ALA A 482 -33.28 -20.41 -29.86
N ASP A 483 -32.00 -20.77 -29.83
CA ASP A 483 -31.53 -22.15 -30.01
C ASP A 483 -31.92 -23.04 -28.84
N ILE A 484 -31.72 -22.56 -27.60
CA ILE A 484 -32.06 -23.31 -26.39
C ILE A 484 -33.58 -23.42 -26.22
N TYR A 485 -34.32 -22.35 -26.54
CA TYR A 485 -35.78 -22.39 -26.57
C TYR A 485 -36.29 -23.44 -27.57
N SER A 486 -35.82 -23.39 -28.82
CA SER A 486 -36.27 -24.31 -29.88
C SER A 486 -35.94 -25.77 -29.59
N SER A 487 -34.78 -26.05 -28.97
CA SER A 487 -34.34 -27.41 -28.64
C SER A 487 -34.95 -28.02 -27.37
N LYS A 488 -35.65 -27.22 -26.54
CA LYS A 488 -36.30 -27.69 -25.29
C LYS A 488 -37.82 -27.52 -25.29
N ALA A 489 -38.37 -26.45 -25.85
CA ALA A 489 -39.83 -26.24 -25.97
C ALA A 489 -40.52 -27.22 -26.94
N THR A 490 -39.75 -27.95 -27.74
CA THR A 490 -40.22 -29.05 -28.61
C THR A 490 -40.41 -30.39 -27.89
N LYS A 491 -40.07 -30.49 -26.60
CA LYS A 491 -40.23 -31.71 -25.78
C LYS A 491 -41.53 -31.67 -24.99
N GLU A 492 -42.29 -32.77 -24.98
CA GLU A 492 -43.51 -32.87 -24.17
C GLU A 492 -43.26 -32.57 -22.69
N GLY A 493 -44.13 -31.76 -22.09
CA GLY A 493 -44.10 -31.46 -20.65
C GLY A 493 -43.10 -30.40 -20.21
N ILE A 494 -42.34 -29.75 -21.12
CA ILE A 494 -41.38 -28.71 -20.76
C ILE A 494 -41.91 -27.32 -21.16
N ILE A 495 -42.07 -26.42 -20.19
CA ILE A 495 -42.57 -25.05 -20.38
C ILE A 495 -41.48 -24.03 -20.05
N PHE A 496 -41.23 -23.09 -20.96
CA PHE A 496 -40.36 -21.94 -20.70
C PHE A 496 -40.96 -20.98 -19.66
N LYS A 497 -40.16 -20.55 -18.69
CA LYS A 497 -40.56 -19.55 -17.68
C LYS A 497 -39.99 -18.16 -17.94
N SER A 498 -38.68 -18.09 -18.13
CA SER A 498 -37.94 -16.82 -18.24
C SER A 498 -36.48 -17.05 -18.58
N VAL A 499 -35.86 -16.10 -19.27
CA VAL A 499 -34.42 -15.84 -19.10
C VAL A 499 -34.22 -15.01 -17.84
N LYS A 500 -33.23 -15.33 -17.01
CA LYS A 500 -32.86 -14.55 -15.82
C LYS A 500 -31.43 -14.04 -15.91
N THR A 501 -31.21 -12.78 -15.55
CA THR A 501 -29.88 -12.15 -15.52
C THR A 501 -29.54 -11.69 -14.11
N LEU A 502 -28.38 -12.12 -13.61
CA LEU A 502 -27.87 -11.78 -12.29
C LEU A 502 -26.92 -10.58 -12.37
N PHE A 503 -27.31 -9.47 -11.74
CA PHE A 503 -26.50 -8.27 -11.57
C PHE A 503 -25.87 -8.23 -10.18
N ASN A 504 -24.67 -7.66 -10.10
CA ASN A 504 -23.86 -7.54 -8.90
C ASN A 504 -23.21 -6.16 -8.88
N LEU A 505 -23.31 -5.44 -7.76
CA LEU A 505 -22.61 -4.17 -7.52
C LEU A 505 -21.60 -4.43 -6.39
N ASP A 506 -20.33 -4.54 -6.77
CA ASP A 506 -19.26 -5.00 -5.89
C ASP A 506 -18.79 -3.93 -4.89
N GLY A 507 -17.82 -4.28 -4.03
CA GLY A 507 -17.24 -3.36 -3.06
C GLY A 507 -16.53 -2.14 -3.67
N SER A 508 -16.10 -2.20 -4.94
CA SER A 508 -15.55 -1.06 -5.67
C SER A 508 -16.63 -0.11 -6.19
N GLY A 509 -17.90 -0.43 -5.97
CA GLY A 509 -19.04 0.20 -6.62
C GLY A 509 -19.14 -0.14 -8.10
N MET A 510 -18.54 -1.24 -8.57
CA MET A 510 -18.58 -1.63 -9.98
C MET A 510 -19.73 -2.60 -10.29
N LEU A 511 -20.44 -2.32 -11.38
CA LEU A 511 -21.52 -3.17 -11.86
C LEU A 511 -21.00 -4.30 -12.76
N HIS A 512 -21.41 -5.51 -12.43
CA HIS A 512 -21.24 -6.71 -13.24
C HIS A 512 -22.60 -7.33 -13.54
N ALA A 513 -22.73 -7.87 -14.75
CA ALA A 513 -23.73 -8.88 -15.07
C ALA A 513 -23.00 -10.23 -15.01
N ASP A 514 -23.20 -10.96 -13.92
CA ASP A 514 -22.41 -12.16 -13.59
C ASP A 514 -22.77 -13.34 -14.50
N LYS A 515 -24.06 -13.46 -14.85
CA LYS A 515 -24.61 -14.61 -15.59
C LYS A 515 -25.98 -14.29 -16.18
N ALA A 516 -26.27 -14.83 -17.37
CA ALA A 516 -27.63 -15.09 -17.81
C ALA A 516 -27.90 -16.62 -17.82
N GLU A 517 -29.09 -17.01 -17.37
CA GLU A 517 -29.62 -18.38 -17.37
C GLU A 517 -30.99 -18.40 -18.06
N ILE A 518 -31.27 -19.42 -18.87
CA ILE A 518 -32.64 -19.73 -19.29
C ILE A 518 -33.25 -20.76 -18.34
N LEU A 519 -34.54 -20.61 -18.00
CA LEU A 519 -35.27 -21.52 -17.11
C LEU A 519 -36.50 -22.11 -17.78
N PHE A 520 -36.62 -23.43 -17.64
CA PHE A 520 -37.81 -24.20 -17.96
C PHE A 520 -38.36 -24.90 -16.71
N GLU A 521 -39.66 -25.14 -16.69
CA GLU A 521 -40.39 -25.97 -15.72
C GLU A 521 -40.80 -27.26 -16.42
N GLN A 522 -40.56 -28.40 -15.77
CA GLN A 522 -41.04 -29.69 -16.24
C GLN A 522 -42.34 -30.04 -15.50
N ILE A 523 -43.45 -30.15 -16.23
CA ILE A 523 -44.70 -30.69 -15.70
C ILE A 523 -44.55 -32.21 -15.65
N GLU A 524 -44.43 -32.77 -14.45
CA GLU A 524 -44.58 -34.21 -14.26
C GLU A 524 -46.02 -34.63 -14.57
N LYS A 525 -46.21 -35.73 -15.32
CA LYS A 525 -47.54 -36.28 -15.64
C LYS A 525 -48.15 -36.92 -14.38
N ALA A 526 -48.71 -36.09 -13.51
CA ALA A 526 -49.49 -36.52 -12.36
C ALA A 526 -50.74 -37.28 -12.84
N GLU A 527 -50.80 -38.59 -12.56
CA GLU A 527 -52.01 -39.36 -12.81
C GLU A 527 -53.16 -38.86 -11.90
N SER A 528 -54.29 -38.51 -12.53
CA SER A 528 -55.61 -38.45 -11.90
C SER A 528 -55.77 -37.59 -10.62
N THR A 529 -55.60 -36.26 -10.70
CA THR A 529 -56.24 -35.32 -9.75
C THR A 529 -56.96 -34.12 -10.42
N PHE A 530 -57.43 -34.30 -11.66
CA PHE A 530 -58.18 -33.27 -12.43
C PHE A 530 -59.57 -32.89 -11.86
N ALA A 531 -59.91 -33.32 -10.64
CA ALA A 531 -61.22 -33.20 -10.02
C ALA A 531 -61.34 -32.10 -8.95
N SER A 532 -60.24 -31.56 -8.39
CA SER A 532 -60.28 -30.67 -7.21
C SER A 532 -60.16 -29.17 -7.51
N LEU A 533 -59.69 -28.76 -8.70
CA LEU A 533 -59.41 -27.35 -9.00
C LEU A 533 -60.50 -26.62 -9.82
N ALA A 534 -61.44 -27.35 -10.42
CA ALA A 534 -62.52 -26.77 -11.22
C ALA A 534 -63.51 -25.91 -10.39
N GLY A 535 -63.57 -26.10 -9.07
CA GLY A 535 -64.54 -25.46 -8.17
C GLY A 535 -64.16 -24.09 -7.59
N LYS A 536 -63.08 -23.43 -8.06
CA LYS A 536 -62.55 -22.20 -7.43
C LYS A 536 -62.29 -21.00 -8.36
N ILE A 537 -62.66 -21.07 -9.63
CA ILE A 537 -62.39 -19.98 -10.61
C ILE A 537 -63.68 -19.23 -11.02
N THR A 538 -64.87 -19.79 -10.74
CA THR A 538 -66.18 -19.17 -11.02
C THR A 538 -66.61 -18.13 -9.98
N GLY A 539 -65.72 -17.18 -9.64
CA GLY A 539 -65.97 -16.20 -8.58
C GLY A 539 -65.18 -14.88 -8.65
N LEU A 540 -64.50 -14.59 -9.77
CA LEU A 540 -63.56 -13.45 -9.84
C LEU A 540 -63.68 -12.58 -11.10
N PHE A 541 -64.66 -12.84 -11.98
CA PHE A 541 -64.97 -11.99 -13.14
C PHE A 541 -66.48 -11.87 -13.38
N SER A 542 -67.09 -10.86 -12.76
CA SER A 542 -68.30 -10.20 -13.25
C SER A 542 -68.24 -8.73 -12.86
N SER A 543 -68.29 -7.83 -13.84
CA SER A 543 -68.50 -6.41 -13.59
C SER A 543 -69.97 -6.15 -13.24
N ASN A 544 -70.24 -5.05 -12.53
CA ASN A 544 -70.95 -3.92 -13.14
C ASN A 544 -70.94 -2.68 -12.23
N SER A 545 -71.50 -1.59 -12.77
CA SER A 545 -71.32 -0.22 -12.34
C SER A 545 -72.54 0.38 -11.62
N VAL A 546 -72.25 1.42 -10.82
CA VAL A 546 -73.04 2.66 -10.66
C VAL A 546 -74.11 2.75 -9.54
N THR A 547 -74.05 3.91 -8.85
CA THR A 547 -75.03 4.63 -7.98
C THR A 547 -75.51 4.06 -6.62
N GLU A 548 -74.98 4.70 -5.55
CA GLU A 548 -75.70 5.56 -4.57
C GLU A 548 -76.43 5.03 -3.30
N GLU A 549 -76.30 5.89 -2.28
CA GLU A 549 -77.11 6.17 -1.07
C GLU A 549 -77.23 5.17 0.13
N GLU A 550 -76.44 5.52 1.15
CA GLU A 550 -76.85 5.88 2.53
C GLU A 550 -77.15 4.87 3.68
N ASN A 551 -76.38 5.08 4.77
CA ASN A 551 -76.80 5.26 6.19
C ASN A 551 -76.56 4.21 7.31
N GLU A 552 -76.30 4.80 8.49
CA GLU A 552 -76.36 4.33 9.90
C GLU A 552 -75.43 3.22 10.45
N ILE A 553 -74.24 3.65 10.87
CA ILE A 553 -73.81 3.74 12.29
C ILE A 553 -74.32 2.65 13.28
N ASN A 554 -73.37 1.90 13.88
CA ASN A 554 -73.36 1.74 15.35
C ASN A 554 -71.99 1.33 15.95
N GLU A 555 -71.83 1.51 17.26
CA GLU A 555 -70.57 1.30 18.01
C GLU A 555 -70.54 -0.02 18.80
N LYS A 556 -69.34 -0.61 19.06
CA LYS A 556 -68.66 -0.54 20.40
C LYS A 556 -67.45 -1.46 20.60
N ASN A 557 -66.46 -0.90 21.31
CA ASN A 557 -65.53 -1.48 22.32
C ASN A 557 -65.50 -3.01 22.53
N SER A 558 -64.33 -3.64 22.72
CA SER A 558 -63.55 -3.49 23.97
C SER A 558 -62.16 -4.17 23.94
N LYS A 559 -61.42 -4.18 25.07
CA LYS A 559 -59.97 -4.46 25.16
C LYS A 559 -59.61 -5.81 25.83
N SER A 560 -58.51 -6.42 25.36
CA SER A 560 -57.44 -7.12 26.13
C SER A 560 -57.75 -8.13 27.26
N LYS A 561 -57.11 -9.32 27.22
CA LYS A 561 -55.95 -9.64 28.09
C LYS A 561 -55.20 -10.93 27.71
N GLU A 562 -54.10 -11.21 28.42
CA GLU A 562 -53.00 -12.15 28.08
C GLU A 562 -53.03 -13.48 28.89
N VAL A 563 -51.85 -14.16 28.94
CA VAL A 563 -51.42 -15.31 29.79
C VAL A 563 -51.50 -16.69 29.06
N ILE A 564 -50.41 -17.20 28.44
CA ILE A 564 -49.20 -17.88 29.01
C ILE A 564 -49.56 -19.33 29.46
N ASP A 565 -48.89 -20.42 29.03
CA ASP A 565 -47.44 -20.66 29.20
C ASP A 565 -46.73 -21.66 28.23
N LYS A 566 -45.40 -21.45 28.11
CA LYS A 566 -44.21 -22.30 27.84
C LYS A 566 -44.13 -23.53 26.88
N ASP A 567 -42.98 -23.52 26.19
CA ASP A 567 -41.98 -24.59 25.95
C ASP A 567 -42.32 -25.87 25.16
N ARG A 568 -41.74 -25.95 23.96
CA ARG A 568 -40.38 -26.53 23.84
C ARG A 568 -39.62 -26.01 22.60
N SER A 569 -38.34 -25.70 22.80
CA SER A 569 -37.39 -25.42 21.72
C SER A 569 -36.73 -26.72 21.23
N THR A 570 -36.46 -26.81 19.92
CA THR A 570 -35.49 -27.78 19.36
C THR A 570 -34.93 -27.26 18.04
N ASN A 571 -33.68 -27.61 17.73
CA ASN A 571 -32.97 -27.10 16.56
C ASN A 571 -33.36 -27.81 15.24
N MET A 572 -33.99 -27.08 14.33
CA MET A 572 -33.81 -27.13 12.87
C MET A 572 -33.91 -25.65 12.40
N GLU A 573 -33.23 -25.17 11.35
CA GLU A 573 -33.09 -25.74 10.02
C GLU A 573 -31.62 -25.90 9.58
N ASN A 574 -31.19 -27.15 9.39
CA ASN A 574 -30.09 -27.47 8.49
C ASN A 574 -30.30 -28.87 7.91
N GLN A 575 -31.45 -29.07 7.27
CA GLN A 575 -31.76 -30.23 6.45
C GLN A 575 -32.21 -29.74 5.08
N ALA A 576 -31.48 -30.15 4.04
CA ALA A 576 -32.01 -30.13 2.69
C ALA A 576 -33.08 -31.22 2.60
N GLY A 577 -34.35 -30.82 2.59
CA GLY A 577 -35.47 -31.71 2.29
C GLY A 577 -35.65 -31.78 0.78
N ASP A 578 -35.26 -32.88 0.15
CA ASP A 578 -35.46 -33.09 -1.28
C ASP A 578 -36.95 -33.14 -1.63
N ASN A 579 -37.42 -32.11 -2.32
CA ASN A 579 -38.58 -32.19 -3.22
C ASN A 579 -38.15 -31.58 -4.55
N VAL A 580 -38.16 -32.40 -5.60
CA VAL A 580 -37.28 -32.20 -6.75
C VAL A 580 -37.99 -31.46 -7.88
N ASP A 581 -37.99 -30.12 -7.79
CA ASP A 581 -38.29 -29.25 -8.92
C ASP A 581 -37.19 -29.36 -9.98
N LYS A 582 -37.42 -30.16 -11.05
CA LYS A 582 -36.50 -30.35 -12.19
C LYS A 582 -36.45 -29.10 -13.09
N CYS A 583 -35.84 -28.04 -12.58
CA CYS A 583 -35.62 -26.79 -13.30
C CYS A 583 -34.23 -26.75 -13.95
N GLU A 584 -34.18 -27.14 -15.23
CA GLU A 584 -32.96 -27.20 -16.05
C GLU A 584 -32.45 -25.79 -16.44
N ARG A 585 -31.12 -25.60 -16.50
CA ARG A 585 -30.48 -24.28 -16.67
C ARG A 585 -29.27 -24.28 -17.59
N ASP A 586 -29.33 -23.52 -18.68
CA ASP A 586 -28.23 -23.34 -19.64
C ASP A 586 -27.65 -21.92 -19.56
N ARG A 587 -26.44 -21.69 -20.10
CA ARG A 587 -25.69 -20.43 -19.95
C ARG A 587 -25.60 -19.62 -21.24
N VAL A 588 -25.66 -18.29 -21.10
CA VAL A 588 -25.52 -17.29 -22.18
C VAL A 588 -24.70 -16.09 -21.68
N ALA A 589 -23.79 -15.52 -22.50
CA ALA A 589 -23.34 -14.10 -22.50
C ALA A 589 -22.08 -13.81 -23.35
N LYS A 590 -21.98 -12.57 -23.87
CA LYS A 590 -20.72 -11.79 -24.04
C LYS A 590 -20.92 -10.34 -23.57
N ARG A 591 -19.83 -9.62 -23.27
CA ARG A 591 -19.82 -8.33 -22.55
C ARG A 591 -19.40 -7.14 -23.45
N ALA A 592 -19.84 -5.94 -23.10
CA ALA A 592 -19.69 -4.69 -23.87
C ALA A 592 -18.25 -4.28 -24.21
N LYS A 593 -18.11 -3.40 -25.23
CA LYS A 593 -16.86 -2.73 -25.61
C LYS A 593 -16.34 -1.82 -24.49
N ASN A 594 -15.38 -2.31 -23.71
CA ASN A 594 -14.48 -1.48 -22.90
C ASN A 594 -13.24 -1.10 -23.74
N ILE A 595 -12.17 -0.59 -23.10
CA ILE A 595 -10.82 -0.62 -23.66
C ILE A 595 -10.52 -2.03 -24.20
N THR A 596 -9.98 -2.17 -25.40
CA THR A 596 -9.78 -3.48 -26.01
C THR A 596 -8.58 -4.17 -25.36
N ASN A 597 -8.56 -5.51 -25.41
CA ASN A 597 -7.37 -6.25 -24.98
C ASN A 597 -6.12 -5.87 -25.80
N GLN A 598 -6.28 -5.40 -27.05
CA GLN A 598 -5.18 -4.92 -27.88
C GLN A 598 -4.62 -3.58 -27.35
N ASP A 599 -5.48 -2.65 -26.94
CA ASP A 599 -5.06 -1.37 -26.33
C ASP A 599 -4.29 -1.60 -25.02
N SER A 600 -4.77 -2.53 -24.17
CA SER A 600 -4.06 -2.91 -22.94
C SER A 600 -2.69 -3.53 -23.25
N LEU A 601 -2.61 -4.50 -24.17
CA LEU A 601 -1.35 -5.13 -24.56
C LEU A 601 -0.37 -4.13 -25.19
N ALA A 602 -0.86 -3.14 -25.95
CA ALA A 602 -0.04 -2.06 -26.49
C ALA A 602 0.51 -1.15 -25.37
N ALA A 603 -0.31 -0.81 -24.37
CA ALA A 603 0.11 -0.02 -23.21
C ALA A 603 1.11 -0.78 -22.31
N GLU A 604 0.84 -2.06 -22.00
CA GLU A 604 1.75 -2.98 -21.30
C GLU A 604 3.09 -3.09 -22.04
N GLY A 605 3.06 -3.21 -23.38
CA GLY A 605 4.24 -3.23 -24.24
C GLY A 605 5.01 -1.90 -24.28
N LYS A 606 4.34 -0.75 -24.20
CA LYS A 606 5.00 0.55 -24.02
C LYS A 606 5.67 0.63 -22.65
N ILE A 607 4.97 0.26 -21.57
CA ILE A 607 5.51 0.30 -20.20
C ILE A 607 6.78 -0.53 -20.10
N LYS A 608 6.78 -1.77 -20.59
CA LYS A 608 7.95 -2.67 -20.53
C LYS A 608 9.16 -2.17 -21.31
N LYS A 609 8.96 -1.45 -22.43
CA LYS A 609 10.05 -0.77 -23.16
C LYS A 609 10.70 0.36 -22.37
N PHE A 610 9.93 1.09 -21.56
CA PHE A 610 10.50 2.07 -20.64
C PHE A 610 11.19 1.37 -19.45
N GLU A 611 10.59 0.34 -18.86
CA GLU A 611 11.18 -0.38 -17.71
C GLU A 611 12.52 -1.04 -18.07
N GLN A 612 12.64 -1.65 -19.25
CA GLN A 612 13.92 -2.19 -19.73
C GLN A 612 15.01 -1.11 -19.83
N LYS A 613 14.67 0.08 -20.36
CA LYS A 613 15.63 1.21 -20.46
C LYS A 613 15.97 1.81 -19.10
N GLU A 614 15.01 1.89 -18.18
CA GLU A 614 15.23 2.28 -16.79
C GLU A 614 16.24 1.34 -16.12
N GLU A 615 16.10 0.02 -16.34
CA GLU A 615 17.00 -1.00 -15.79
C GLU A 615 18.40 -0.98 -16.44
N GLU A 616 18.48 -0.91 -17.77
CA GLU A 616 19.74 -0.76 -18.53
C GLU A 616 20.52 0.48 -18.05
N LYS A 617 19.83 1.62 -17.88
CA LYS A 617 20.42 2.87 -17.36
C LYS A 617 20.84 2.73 -15.90
N ALA A 618 19.98 2.20 -15.03
CA ALA A 618 20.29 2.05 -13.61
C ALA A 618 21.47 1.10 -13.35
N ASN A 619 21.60 0.01 -14.10
CA ASN A 619 22.74 -0.90 -14.00
C ASN A 619 24.04 -0.23 -14.47
N ARG A 620 24.00 0.51 -15.59
CA ARG A 620 25.11 1.30 -16.12
C ARG A 620 25.57 2.39 -15.15
N ASP A 621 24.66 3.20 -14.63
CA ASP A 621 24.94 4.30 -13.71
C ASP A 621 25.42 3.77 -12.34
N LYS A 622 24.90 2.62 -11.90
CA LYS A 622 25.45 1.89 -10.74
C LYS A 622 26.88 1.41 -10.99
N ALA A 623 27.18 0.82 -12.14
CA ALA A 623 28.52 0.33 -12.48
C ALA A 623 29.54 1.48 -12.59
N HIS A 624 29.12 2.65 -13.10
CA HIS A 624 29.88 3.91 -13.04
C HIS A 624 30.21 4.28 -11.58
N ASN A 625 29.19 4.44 -10.75
CA ASN A 625 29.36 4.92 -9.37
C ASN A 625 30.14 3.94 -8.48
N GLU A 626 29.99 2.63 -8.70
CA GLU A 626 30.81 1.59 -8.05
C GLU A 626 32.29 1.66 -8.48
N LEU A 627 32.59 1.96 -9.75
CA LEU A 627 33.95 2.10 -10.24
C LEU A 627 34.60 3.39 -9.73
N GLU A 628 33.90 4.52 -9.82
CA GLU A 628 34.35 5.83 -9.36
C GLU A 628 34.65 5.81 -7.85
N SER A 629 33.69 5.35 -7.05
CA SER A 629 33.85 5.22 -5.60
C SER A 629 35.01 4.28 -5.23
N TYR A 630 35.19 3.17 -5.96
CA TYR A 630 36.29 2.23 -5.71
C TYR A 630 37.66 2.81 -6.12
N ALA A 631 37.72 3.59 -7.20
CA ALA A 631 38.96 4.27 -7.60
C ALA A 631 39.37 5.33 -6.57
N ILE A 632 38.43 6.11 -6.03
CA ILE A 632 38.68 7.13 -4.99
C ILE A 632 39.08 6.47 -3.66
N ASP A 633 38.35 5.45 -3.19
CA ASP A 633 38.68 4.68 -1.99
C ASP A 633 40.08 4.04 -2.07
N LEU A 634 40.44 3.51 -3.23
CA LEU A 634 41.75 2.92 -3.44
C LEU A 634 42.87 3.96 -3.60
N GLU A 635 42.61 5.12 -4.21
CA GLU A 635 43.56 6.24 -4.26
C GLU A 635 43.92 6.74 -2.85
N LEU A 636 42.93 6.85 -1.95
CA LEU A 636 43.16 7.19 -0.54
C LEU A 636 44.01 6.12 0.15
N LYS A 637 43.70 4.83 -0.05
CA LYS A 637 44.46 3.70 0.53
C LYS A 637 45.88 3.60 -0.02
N LEU A 638 46.11 3.93 -1.29
CA LEU A 638 47.45 3.98 -1.90
C LEU A 638 48.34 5.12 -1.36
N ASN A 639 47.83 5.93 -0.42
CA ASN A 639 48.58 6.90 0.37
C ASN A 639 48.66 6.55 1.87
N ASP A 640 47.99 5.48 2.33
CA ASP A 640 47.99 5.02 3.73
C ASP A 640 49.15 4.05 4.02
N ALA A 641 49.96 4.36 5.02
CA ALA A 641 51.10 3.54 5.44
C ALA A 641 50.68 2.14 5.96
N GLU A 642 49.51 2.00 6.58
CA GLU A 642 48.96 0.71 7.04
C GLU A 642 48.57 -0.22 5.87
N PHE A 643 48.25 0.36 4.72
CA PHE A 643 47.95 -0.36 3.47
C PHE A 643 49.24 -0.61 2.67
N ILE A 644 50.05 0.42 2.43
CA ILE A 644 51.29 0.37 1.64
C ILE A 644 52.25 -0.72 2.12
N ARG A 645 52.30 -1.05 3.42
CA ARG A 645 53.18 -2.12 3.97
C ARG A 645 52.98 -3.51 3.34
N PHE A 646 51.82 -3.78 2.72
CA PHE A 646 51.50 -5.06 2.06
C PHE A 646 51.85 -5.08 0.55
N LEU A 647 52.24 -3.93 -0.01
CA LEU A 647 52.55 -3.76 -1.43
C LEU A 647 54.06 -3.70 -1.65
N THR A 648 54.53 -4.38 -2.69
CA THR A 648 55.86 -4.12 -3.25
C THR A 648 55.90 -2.78 -3.99
N SER A 649 57.10 -2.23 -4.22
CA SER A 649 57.24 -0.95 -4.95
C SER A 649 56.65 -1.01 -6.37
N ASP A 650 56.71 -2.18 -7.02
CA ASP A 650 56.20 -2.37 -8.38
C ASP A 650 54.68 -2.51 -8.39
N GLU A 651 54.10 -3.22 -7.40
CA GLU A 651 52.64 -3.30 -7.21
C GLU A 651 52.03 -1.93 -6.87
N LEU A 652 52.70 -1.15 -6.00
CA LEU A 652 52.29 0.21 -5.65
C LEU A 652 52.28 1.12 -6.89
N ALA A 653 53.37 1.13 -7.66
CA ALA A 653 53.46 1.94 -8.88
C ALA A 653 52.46 1.49 -9.96
N ALA A 654 52.24 0.17 -10.11
CA ALA A 654 51.25 -0.38 -11.04
C ALA A 654 49.82 -0.01 -10.66
N LEU A 655 49.46 -0.11 -9.37
CA LEU A 655 48.14 0.26 -8.86
C LEU A 655 47.90 1.77 -8.93
N GLN A 656 48.85 2.60 -8.47
CA GLN A 656 48.74 4.06 -8.59
C GLN A 656 48.52 4.47 -10.05
N LYS A 657 49.35 3.97 -10.98
CA LYS A 657 49.19 4.22 -12.42
C LYS A 657 47.82 3.77 -12.94
N LYS A 658 47.35 2.58 -12.56
CA LYS A 658 46.08 2.03 -13.06
C LYS A 658 44.86 2.74 -12.48
N VAL A 659 44.90 3.15 -11.22
CA VAL A 659 43.85 3.98 -10.58
C VAL A 659 43.79 5.35 -11.25
N SER A 660 44.93 6.04 -11.44
CA SER A 660 44.95 7.32 -12.17
C SER A 660 44.43 7.19 -13.62
N GLN A 661 44.80 6.12 -14.33
CA GLN A 661 44.26 5.84 -15.66
C GLN A 661 42.74 5.62 -15.66
N VAL A 662 42.20 4.92 -14.66
CA VAL A 662 40.75 4.68 -14.54
C VAL A 662 40.01 5.95 -14.15
N LYS A 663 40.56 6.79 -13.28
CA LYS A 663 39.98 8.11 -12.95
C LYS A 663 39.91 9.02 -14.17
N ILE A 664 41.02 9.21 -14.89
CA ILE A 664 41.05 10.00 -16.13
C ILE A 664 40.06 9.43 -17.17
N TRP A 665 39.96 8.11 -17.30
CA TRP A 665 38.96 7.50 -18.18
C TRP A 665 37.52 7.83 -17.75
N VAL A 666 37.18 7.73 -16.46
CA VAL A 666 35.86 8.13 -15.93
C VAL A 666 35.60 9.63 -16.19
N GLU A 667 36.56 10.50 -15.87
CA GLU A 667 36.43 11.96 -15.90
C GLU A 667 36.44 12.56 -17.33
N GLU A 668 37.19 11.98 -18.28
CA GLU A 668 37.41 12.55 -19.63
C GLU A 668 36.90 11.66 -20.79
N GLU A 669 36.79 10.34 -20.63
CA GLU A 669 36.43 9.40 -21.71
C GLU A 669 35.02 8.78 -21.58
N THR A 670 34.28 8.99 -20.48
CA THR A 670 32.90 8.47 -20.34
C THR A 670 31.82 9.50 -20.65
N ASP A 671 30.71 9.00 -21.20
CA ASP A 671 29.50 9.79 -21.48
C ASP A 671 28.24 8.95 -21.17
N ILE A 672 27.06 9.41 -21.61
CA ILE A 672 25.79 8.70 -21.41
C ILE A 672 25.65 7.43 -22.28
N SER A 673 26.51 7.26 -23.30
CA SER A 673 26.52 6.10 -24.21
C SER A 673 27.50 4.99 -23.80
N THR A 674 28.46 5.29 -22.91
CA THR A 674 29.42 4.30 -22.39
C THR A 674 28.71 3.07 -21.79
N PRO A 675 28.97 1.84 -22.29
CA PRO A 675 28.29 0.62 -21.82
C PRO A 675 28.72 0.18 -20.42
N GLU A 676 27.78 -0.42 -19.67
CA GLU A 676 28.02 -1.06 -18.35
C GLU A 676 29.25 -1.98 -18.35
N ALA A 677 29.41 -2.78 -19.42
CA ALA A 677 30.49 -3.73 -19.58
C ALA A 677 31.90 -3.11 -19.52
N GLU A 678 32.05 -1.82 -19.87
CA GLU A 678 33.34 -1.13 -19.83
C GLU A 678 33.70 -0.69 -18.42
N PHE A 679 32.72 -0.20 -17.64
CA PHE A 679 32.89 0.04 -16.20
C PHE A 679 33.26 -1.25 -15.46
N VAL A 680 32.54 -2.35 -15.73
CA VAL A 680 32.82 -3.67 -15.15
C VAL A 680 34.21 -4.19 -15.55
N LYS A 681 34.64 -3.99 -16.80
CA LYS A 681 35.98 -4.33 -17.29
C LYS A 681 37.07 -3.52 -16.60
N ASN A 682 36.89 -2.20 -16.46
CA ASN A 682 37.85 -1.36 -15.76
C ASN A 682 37.94 -1.70 -14.27
N LYS A 683 36.80 -1.97 -13.61
CA LYS A 683 36.75 -2.48 -12.23
C LYS A 683 37.55 -3.78 -12.07
N ARG A 684 37.31 -4.77 -12.94
CA ARG A 684 38.07 -6.04 -12.93
C ARG A 684 39.58 -5.79 -13.06
N SER A 685 40.01 -4.92 -13.96
CA SER A 685 41.44 -4.61 -14.13
C SER A 685 42.11 -3.88 -12.94
N ILE A 686 41.33 -3.42 -11.95
CA ILE A 686 41.83 -3.01 -10.62
C ILE A 686 41.76 -4.20 -9.64
N ASP A 687 40.63 -4.91 -9.60
CA ASP A 687 40.44 -6.09 -8.74
C ASP A 687 41.49 -7.19 -8.97
N ASP A 688 41.91 -7.41 -10.22
CA ASP A 688 42.95 -8.38 -10.63
C ASP A 688 44.32 -8.04 -10.01
N LEU A 689 44.72 -6.76 -10.04
CA LEU A 689 45.94 -6.27 -9.40
C LEU A 689 45.84 -6.31 -7.86
N MET A 690 44.63 -6.07 -7.34
CA MET A 690 44.35 -6.08 -5.91
C MET A 690 44.20 -7.48 -5.30
N GLN A 691 43.96 -8.53 -6.10
CA GLN A 691 43.75 -9.89 -5.63
C GLN A 691 44.90 -10.44 -4.75
N PRO A 692 46.19 -10.39 -5.16
CA PRO A 692 47.29 -10.88 -4.31
C PRO A 692 47.44 -10.08 -3.01
N ILE A 693 47.22 -8.76 -3.05
CA ILE A 693 47.33 -7.88 -1.88
C ILE A 693 46.20 -8.17 -0.88
N LYS A 694 44.96 -8.26 -1.36
CA LYS A 694 43.79 -8.68 -0.56
C LYS A 694 44.02 -10.03 0.11
N ALA A 695 44.70 -10.98 -0.55
CA ALA A 695 45.07 -12.26 0.03
C ALA A 695 46.12 -12.13 1.15
N ARG A 696 47.22 -11.38 0.94
CA ARG A 696 48.23 -11.11 1.99
C ARG A 696 47.60 -10.46 3.23
N MET A 697 46.81 -9.41 3.03
CA MET A 697 46.12 -8.70 4.11
C MET A 697 45.20 -9.63 4.92
N LYS A 698 44.44 -10.50 4.24
CA LYS A 698 43.54 -11.45 4.89
C LYS A 698 44.31 -12.51 5.70
N GLU A 699 45.37 -13.08 5.13
CA GLU A 699 46.23 -14.02 5.86
C GLU A 699 46.85 -13.37 7.09
N GLU A 700 47.31 -12.11 7.00
CA GLU A 700 47.87 -11.39 8.16
C GLU A 700 46.83 -11.13 9.27
N GLN A 701 45.57 -10.87 8.90
CA GLN A 701 44.48 -10.63 9.86
C GLN A 701 43.95 -11.91 10.49
N GLU A 702 43.79 -13.00 9.75
CA GLU A 702 43.25 -14.27 10.28
C GLU A 702 44.29 -15.15 10.99
N ARG A 703 45.57 -15.10 10.59
CA ARG A 703 46.62 -16.00 11.15
C ARG A 703 46.79 -15.88 12.67
N PRO A 704 46.83 -14.68 13.30
CA PRO A 704 46.98 -14.57 14.76
C PRO A 704 45.84 -15.24 15.53
N LEU A 705 44.62 -15.24 14.99
CA LEU A 705 43.45 -15.89 15.59
C LEU A 705 43.62 -17.42 15.57
N VAL A 706 43.95 -17.98 14.40
CA VAL A 706 44.18 -19.44 14.25
C VAL A 706 45.37 -19.91 15.11
N VAL A 707 46.41 -19.09 15.26
CA VAL A 707 47.54 -19.37 16.17
C VAL A 707 47.08 -19.38 17.63
N ALA A 708 46.25 -18.42 18.05
CA ALA A 708 45.70 -18.38 19.41
C ALA A 708 44.78 -19.59 19.70
N ASP A 709 43.93 -19.96 18.73
CA ASP A 709 43.04 -21.13 18.85
C ASP A 709 43.84 -22.45 18.95
N LEU A 710 44.91 -22.60 18.16
CA LEU A 710 45.85 -23.72 18.26
C LEU A 710 46.52 -23.79 19.64
N ILE A 711 47.02 -22.66 20.16
CA ILE A 711 47.65 -22.59 21.49
C ILE A 711 46.63 -22.92 22.60
N SER A 712 45.38 -22.45 22.47
CA SER A 712 44.28 -22.79 23.39
C SER A 712 43.98 -24.29 23.39
N LEU A 713 43.86 -24.88 22.20
CA LEU A 713 43.67 -26.33 22.02
C LEU A 713 44.85 -27.15 22.55
N PHE A 714 46.09 -26.68 22.39
CA PHE A 714 47.27 -27.32 22.99
C PHE A 714 47.16 -27.40 24.51
N ASN A 715 46.84 -26.29 25.17
CA ASN A 715 46.69 -26.24 26.62
C ASN A 715 45.58 -27.20 27.11
N HIS A 716 44.43 -27.23 26.42
CA HIS A 716 43.37 -28.19 26.72
C HIS A 716 43.80 -29.64 26.49
N THR A 717 44.57 -29.91 25.43
CA THR A 717 45.10 -31.24 25.12
C THR A 717 46.08 -31.71 26.19
N GLU A 718 46.94 -30.85 26.71
CA GLU A 718 47.91 -31.21 27.77
C GLU A 718 47.21 -31.50 29.11
N ILE A 719 46.22 -30.68 29.48
CA ILE A 719 45.37 -30.94 30.65
C ILE A 719 44.63 -32.28 30.48
N PHE A 720 44.07 -32.54 29.30
CA PHE A 720 43.41 -33.81 29.00
C PHE A 720 44.37 -35.00 29.02
N LEU A 721 45.59 -34.88 28.48
CA LEU A 721 46.60 -35.94 28.51
C LEU A 721 47.03 -36.28 29.94
N LEU A 722 47.23 -35.28 30.82
CA LEU A 722 47.52 -35.51 32.24
C LEU A 722 46.38 -36.24 32.95
N LEU A 723 45.12 -35.84 32.70
CA LEU A 723 43.95 -36.54 33.23
C LEU A 723 43.85 -37.97 32.68
N ALA A 724 44.03 -38.16 31.38
CA ALA A 724 43.95 -39.45 30.70
C ALA A 724 45.05 -40.42 31.17
N GLN A 725 46.27 -39.93 31.43
CA GLN A 725 47.35 -40.72 32.00
C GLN A 725 46.98 -41.23 33.40
N ASN A 726 46.61 -40.33 34.32
CA ASN A 726 46.18 -40.68 35.68
C ASN A 726 44.96 -41.64 35.71
N LEU A 727 44.03 -41.50 34.77
CA LEU A 727 42.89 -42.40 34.60
C LEU A 727 43.31 -43.76 34.01
N SER A 728 44.27 -43.80 33.08
CA SER A 728 44.74 -45.04 32.44
C SER A 728 45.47 -45.98 33.40
N GLU A 729 46.13 -45.44 34.44
CA GLU A 729 46.75 -46.26 35.50
C GLU A 729 45.73 -46.86 36.47
N SER A 730 44.51 -46.29 36.55
CA SER A 730 43.51 -46.63 37.57
C SER A 730 42.24 -47.31 37.05
N THR A 731 41.90 -47.17 35.75
CA THR A 731 40.56 -47.58 35.23
C THR A 731 40.51 -48.22 33.84
N GLU A 732 41.64 -48.44 33.15
CA GLU A 732 41.72 -49.03 31.78
C GLU A 732 40.91 -48.28 30.67
N ILE A 733 40.46 -47.04 30.91
CA ILE A 733 39.59 -46.28 29.97
C ILE A 733 40.28 -46.03 28.61
N PHE A 734 41.59 -45.77 28.64
CA PHE A 734 42.42 -45.45 27.47
C PHE A 734 43.55 -46.45 27.33
N THR A 735 43.89 -46.81 26.09
CA THR A 735 45.11 -47.58 25.82
C THR A 735 46.34 -46.67 25.83
N LYS A 736 47.50 -47.24 26.17
CA LYS A 736 48.79 -46.53 26.07
C LYS A 736 49.11 -46.12 24.62
N VAL A 737 48.57 -46.82 23.62
CA VAL A 737 48.72 -46.46 22.21
C VAL A 737 47.96 -45.18 21.90
N GLU A 738 46.69 -45.05 22.31
CA GLU A 738 45.87 -43.85 22.09
C GLU A 738 46.48 -42.61 22.77
N ILE A 739 46.89 -42.73 24.04
CA ILE A 739 47.54 -41.63 24.77
C ILE A 739 48.85 -41.22 24.09
N ASN A 740 49.70 -42.18 23.69
CA ASN A 740 50.95 -41.89 23.00
C ASN A 740 50.72 -41.31 21.59
N SER A 741 49.66 -41.71 20.90
CA SER A 741 49.28 -41.17 19.59
C SER A 741 48.81 -39.71 19.68
N LEU A 742 47.95 -39.37 20.65
CA LEU A 742 47.54 -37.99 20.88
C LEU A 742 48.72 -37.12 21.37
N ALA A 743 49.53 -37.62 22.31
CA ALA A 743 50.72 -36.91 22.78
C ALA A 743 51.74 -36.67 21.64
N LYS A 744 51.92 -37.65 20.76
CA LYS A 744 52.74 -37.51 19.55
C LYS A 744 52.16 -36.46 18.59
N LEU A 745 50.87 -36.54 18.26
CA LEU A 745 50.20 -35.60 17.35
C LEU A 745 50.26 -34.15 17.87
N LEU A 746 50.09 -33.98 19.19
CA LEU A 746 50.29 -32.70 19.87
C LEU A 746 51.73 -32.19 19.70
N HIS A 747 52.74 -33.03 19.96
CA HIS A 747 54.15 -32.64 19.84
C HIS A 747 54.50 -32.27 18.39
N GLU A 748 54.16 -33.12 17.41
CA GLU A 748 54.38 -32.84 15.98
C GLU A 748 53.63 -31.60 15.49
N THR A 749 52.52 -31.21 16.13
CA THR A 749 51.77 -29.99 15.79
C THR A 749 52.31 -28.75 16.51
N LYS A 750 52.86 -28.89 17.72
CA LYS A 750 53.62 -27.85 18.41
C LYS A 750 54.93 -27.51 17.69
N ASP A 751 55.70 -28.52 17.31
CA ASP A 751 56.96 -28.37 16.56
C ASP A 751 56.70 -27.67 15.22
N TRP A 752 55.73 -28.18 14.46
CA TRP A 752 55.29 -27.59 13.20
C TRP A 752 54.87 -26.12 13.36
N LEU A 753 54.11 -25.78 14.41
CA LEU A 753 53.67 -24.40 14.64
C LEU A 753 54.86 -23.50 15.02
N ALA A 754 55.78 -23.98 15.86
CA ALA A 754 56.98 -23.24 16.23
C ALA A 754 57.90 -22.98 15.02
N GLU A 755 58.18 -24.00 14.21
CA GLU A 755 58.93 -23.88 12.95
C GLU A 755 58.28 -22.88 12.00
N LYS A 756 56.96 -23.03 11.78
CA LYS A 756 56.19 -22.16 10.87
C LYS A 756 56.12 -20.71 11.36
N ILE A 757 56.02 -20.46 12.68
CA ILE A 757 56.10 -19.10 13.25
C ILE A 757 57.53 -18.53 13.12
N GLU A 758 58.57 -19.33 13.33
CA GLU A 758 59.96 -18.88 13.17
C GLU A 758 60.29 -18.56 11.69
N MET A 759 59.74 -19.32 10.74
CA MET A 759 59.82 -18.99 9.31
C MET A 759 59.01 -17.74 8.97
N GLN A 760 57.77 -17.64 9.45
CA GLN A 760 56.88 -16.50 9.14
C GLN A 760 57.40 -15.18 9.71
N SER A 761 58.06 -15.18 10.87
CA SER A 761 58.61 -13.96 11.50
C SER A 761 59.81 -13.35 10.76
N LYS A 762 60.39 -14.07 9.78
CA LYS A 762 61.51 -13.62 8.94
C LYS A 762 61.06 -13.02 7.61
N LEU A 763 59.75 -13.09 7.29
CA LEU A 763 59.15 -12.59 6.06
C LEU A 763 58.64 -11.15 6.24
N LYS A 764 58.58 -10.40 5.14
CA LYS A 764 57.90 -9.10 5.09
C LYS A 764 56.40 -9.30 4.83
N PRO A 765 55.53 -8.33 5.15
CA PRO A 765 54.10 -8.39 4.80
C PRO A 765 53.82 -8.39 3.27
N THR A 766 54.85 -8.14 2.45
CA THR A 766 54.83 -8.26 0.98
C THR A 766 55.05 -9.69 0.47
N ASP A 767 55.61 -10.56 1.30
CA ASP A 767 56.12 -11.86 0.88
C ASP A 767 55.02 -12.93 1.02
N PRO A 768 55.03 -14.02 0.21
CA PRO A 768 54.04 -15.08 0.35
C PRO A 768 54.14 -15.73 1.75
N PRO A 769 53.03 -15.83 2.52
CA PRO A 769 53.06 -16.41 3.86
C PRO A 769 53.41 -17.90 3.82
N VAL A 770 54.27 -18.30 4.75
CA VAL A 770 54.71 -19.70 4.93
C VAL A 770 53.85 -20.41 5.98
N LEU A 771 53.22 -19.68 6.91
CA LEU A 771 52.15 -20.18 7.77
C LEU A 771 50.79 -19.74 7.22
N LEU A 772 50.13 -20.64 6.50
CA LEU A 772 48.82 -20.41 5.91
C LEU A 772 47.68 -20.66 6.92
N VAL A 773 46.65 -19.82 6.86
CA VAL A 773 45.41 -19.95 7.63
C VAL A 773 44.69 -21.28 7.36
N SER A 774 44.78 -21.82 6.14
CA SER A 774 44.23 -23.14 5.79
C SER A 774 44.96 -24.27 6.53
N GLU A 775 46.30 -24.34 6.44
CA GLU A 775 47.11 -25.36 7.12
C GLU A 775 46.89 -25.31 8.64
N GLY A 776 46.81 -24.11 9.24
CA GLY A 776 46.54 -23.95 10.66
C GLY A 776 45.16 -24.49 11.07
N LYS A 777 44.12 -24.24 10.26
CA LYS A 777 42.76 -24.78 10.48
C LYS A 777 42.72 -26.29 10.29
N GLU A 778 43.43 -26.86 9.31
CA GLU A 778 43.55 -28.32 9.13
C GLU A 778 44.24 -28.99 10.32
N LYS A 779 45.34 -28.42 10.82
CA LYS A 779 46.05 -28.90 12.02
C LYS A 779 45.18 -28.84 13.27
N LEU A 780 44.44 -27.75 13.46
CA LEU A 780 43.49 -27.58 14.55
C LEU A 780 42.40 -28.65 14.49
N MET A 781 41.75 -28.84 13.34
CA MET A 781 40.71 -29.86 13.15
C MET A 781 41.25 -31.29 13.36
N SER A 782 42.50 -31.57 12.95
CA SER A 782 43.12 -32.88 13.14
C SER A 782 43.38 -33.19 14.60
N LEU A 783 43.81 -32.20 15.39
CA LEU A 783 44.09 -32.40 16.83
C LEU A 783 42.78 -32.46 17.63
N ASP A 784 41.85 -31.52 17.39
CA ASP A 784 40.55 -31.46 18.07
C ASP A 784 39.75 -32.76 17.87
N ARG A 785 39.76 -33.33 16.66
CA ARG A 785 39.12 -34.61 16.36
C ARG A 785 39.62 -35.75 17.25
N GLU A 786 40.92 -35.83 17.49
CA GLU A 786 41.51 -36.91 18.29
C GLU A 786 41.24 -36.71 19.80
N VAL A 787 41.30 -35.46 20.27
CA VAL A 787 40.89 -35.08 21.63
C VAL A 787 39.41 -35.41 21.85
N ASN A 788 38.52 -35.03 20.92
CA ASN A 788 37.09 -35.30 21.02
C ASN A 788 36.73 -36.79 20.88
N TYR A 789 37.48 -37.57 20.09
CA TYR A 789 37.36 -39.03 20.06
C TYR A 789 37.58 -39.63 21.45
N LEU A 790 38.68 -39.26 22.12
CA LEU A 790 39.01 -39.79 23.45
C LEU A 790 38.09 -39.22 24.56
N LEU A 791 37.72 -37.93 24.52
CA LEU A 791 36.73 -37.36 25.43
C LEU A 791 35.38 -38.08 25.33
N ASN A 792 34.92 -38.41 24.12
CA ASN A 792 33.67 -39.15 23.94
C ASN A 792 33.83 -40.62 24.36
N LYS A 793 34.97 -41.27 24.08
CA LYS A 793 35.28 -42.60 24.62
C LYS A 793 35.14 -42.64 26.15
N MET A 794 35.69 -41.64 26.85
CA MET A 794 35.57 -41.50 28.31
C MET A 794 34.12 -41.35 28.79
N LYS A 795 33.32 -40.48 28.15
CA LYS A 795 31.90 -40.26 28.49
C LYS A 795 31.03 -41.53 28.40
N PHE A 796 31.42 -42.51 27.58
CA PHE A 796 30.64 -43.72 27.34
C PHE A 796 31.14 -44.99 28.06
N VAL A 797 32.21 -44.92 28.88
CA VAL A 797 32.62 -46.06 29.72
C VAL A 797 31.67 -46.22 30.91
N LYS A 798 31.05 -47.40 31.05
CA LYS A 798 30.29 -47.80 32.24
C LYS A 798 31.20 -48.59 33.21
N PRO A 799 31.11 -48.35 34.54
CA PRO A 799 31.98 -49.01 35.51
C PRO A 799 31.73 -50.52 35.58
N LYS A 800 32.80 -51.31 35.62
CA LYS A 800 32.75 -52.79 35.70
C LYS A 800 32.59 -53.24 37.16
N VAL A 801 31.41 -53.75 37.53
CA VAL A 801 31.22 -54.52 38.77
C VAL A 801 31.80 -55.93 38.58
N LYS A 802 32.59 -56.43 39.55
CA LYS A 802 32.98 -57.86 39.64
C LYS A 802 32.38 -58.52 40.87
N LYS A 803 31.92 -59.76 40.72
CA LYS A 803 31.29 -60.57 41.76
C LYS A 803 32.31 -61.17 42.73
N GLN A 804 31.87 -61.43 43.96
CA GLN A 804 32.54 -62.30 44.93
C GLN A 804 32.21 -63.78 44.66
N GLU A 805 33.05 -64.69 45.19
CA GLU A 805 32.72 -65.95 45.92
C GLU A 805 34.01 -66.80 46.11
N LYS A 806 34.25 -67.57 47.18
CA LYS A 806 33.79 -67.53 48.60
C LYS A 806 34.64 -68.53 49.45
N VAL A 807 34.29 -68.71 50.74
CA VAL A 807 34.78 -69.74 51.70
C VAL A 807 36.18 -69.49 52.27
N ASN A 808 36.47 -69.47 53.58
CA ASN A 808 35.79 -69.18 54.88
C ASN A 808 36.95 -69.11 55.96
N ASP A 809 36.85 -68.93 57.28
CA ASP A 809 35.86 -68.78 58.37
C ASP A 809 36.62 -68.10 59.55
N THR A 810 36.09 -67.55 60.66
CA THR A 810 34.75 -67.36 61.27
C THR A 810 34.54 -65.83 61.53
N GLY A 811 33.60 -65.25 62.31
CA GLY A 811 32.45 -65.68 63.14
C GLY A 811 32.52 -65.14 64.59
N SER A 812 31.36 -64.88 65.24
CA SER A 812 31.14 -64.12 66.52
C SER A 812 31.33 -62.59 66.39
N GLU A 813 30.47 -61.68 66.90
CA GLU A 813 29.02 -61.70 67.22
C GLU A 813 28.47 -60.26 67.48
N HIS A 814 27.13 -60.07 67.47
CA HIS A 814 26.32 -58.95 68.04
C HIS A 814 26.34 -57.48 67.48
N GLU A 815 25.14 -57.04 67.02
CA GLU A 815 24.38 -55.78 67.35
C GLU A 815 24.94 -54.33 67.06
N THR A 816 24.16 -53.30 66.63
CA THR A 816 22.82 -53.12 65.96
C THR A 816 22.60 -51.65 65.47
N LEU A 817 21.49 -51.39 64.74
CA LEU A 817 20.88 -50.09 64.29
C LEU A 817 21.52 -49.41 63.03
N GLU A 818 20.83 -48.98 61.95
CA GLU A 818 19.53 -48.28 61.67
C GLU A 818 19.63 -46.73 61.75
N GLU A 819 19.10 -45.87 60.84
CA GLU A 819 18.09 -45.91 59.73
C GLU A 819 18.51 -44.90 58.59
N VAL A 820 18.29 -45.11 57.25
CA VAL A 820 17.12 -44.79 56.35
C VAL A 820 16.84 -43.27 56.10
N GLU A 821 16.50 -42.69 54.93
CA GLU A 821 16.51 -42.99 53.45
C GLU A 821 16.48 -41.62 52.67
N GLU A 822 16.95 -41.49 51.41
CA GLU A 822 16.23 -41.47 50.10
C GLU A 822 14.96 -40.57 49.94
N SER A 823 14.55 -40.00 48.78
CA SER A 823 14.99 -40.12 47.36
C SER A 823 14.51 -38.97 46.41
N ARG A 824 15.27 -38.73 45.30
CA ARG A 824 14.88 -38.46 43.86
C ARG A 824 13.94 -37.25 43.53
N VAL A 825 13.78 -36.74 42.28
CA VAL A 825 13.42 -37.34 40.96
C VAL A 825 13.79 -36.45 39.73
N SER A 826 14.40 -37.07 38.69
CA SER A 826 14.39 -36.84 37.19
C SER A 826 14.54 -35.41 36.55
N SER A 827 14.69 -35.18 35.23
CA SER A 827 14.78 -36.03 33.99
C SER A 827 15.41 -35.30 32.77
N ASN A 828 16.05 -36.09 31.89
CA ASN A 828 16.16 -36.08 30.41
C ASN A 828 16.53 -34.84 29.52
N GLU A 829 17.67 -34.99 28.81
CA GLU A 829 17.86 -35.04 27.33
C GLU A 829 17.68 -33.85 26.33
N SER A 830 18.56 -33.89 25.31
CA SER A 830 18.43 -33.46 23.88
C SER A 830 18.63 -31.99 23.43
N GLU A 831 19.87 -31.74 22.97
CA GLU A 831 20.33 -31.10 21.72
C GLU A 831 19.70 -29.84 21.07
N THR A 832 20.60 -28.98 20.55
CA THR A 832 20.43 -27.92 19.52
C THR A 832 19.48 -26.75 19.85
N SER A 833 19.99 -25.54 20.09
CA SER A 833 20.66 -24.73 19.05
C SER A 833 21.28 -23.43 19.62
N SER A 834 21.97 -22.66 18.77
CA SER A 834 22.77 -21.48 19.11
C SER A 834 21.97 -20.26 19.60
N LYS A 835 22.47 -19.61 20.67
CA LYS A 835 22.77 -18.16 20.74
C LYS A 835 23.30 -17.79 22.14
N GLU A 836 24.44 -17.09 22.19
CA GLU A 836 24.86 -16.33 23.39
C GLU A 836 24.82 -14.83 23.08
N GLU A 837 24.11 -14.07 23.91
CA GLU A 837 24.41 -12.66 24.17
C GLU A 837 25.15 -12.61 25.51
N SER A 838 26.36 -12.05 25.54
CA SER A 838 27.20 -12.06 26.74
C SER A 838 27.04 -10.79 27.57
N ILE A 839 26.36 -10.90 28.71
CA ILE A 839 26.44 -9.91 29.79
C ILE A 839 27.11 -10.58 31.00
N LYS A 840 28.31 -10.11 31.38
CA LYS A 840 28.96 -10.49 32.63
C LYS A 840 28.80 -9.38 33.66
N SER A 841 28.36 -9.76 34.86
CA SER A 841 28.33 -8.91 36.05
C SER A 841 29.23 -9.50 37.14
N THR A 842 29.78 -8.65 37.99
CA THR A 842 30.45 -9.04 39.25
C THR A 842 30.20 -7.97 40.31
N LYS A 843 30.27 -8.35 41.60
CA LYS A 843 29.53 -7.70 42.70
C LYS A 843 30.35 -6.71 43.55
N ASN A 844 29.59 -5.89 44.25
CA ASN A 844 29.90 -4.95 45.34
C ASN A 844 30.87 -5.45 46.42
N LEU A 845 31.42 -4.48 47.17
CA LEU A 845 31.75 -4.54 48.61
C LEU A 845 31.50 -3.15 49.25
N GLU A 846 31.43 -3.07 50.59
CA GLU A 846 30.59 -2.11 51.36
C GLU A 846 31.15 -1.87 52.81
N VAL A 847 30.71 -0.92 53.68
CA VAL A 847 29.49 -0.07 53.71
C VAL A 847 29.73 1.49 53.79
N PRO A 848 30.13 2.19 54.91
CA PRO A 848 29.64 3.57 55.17
C PRO A 848 30.58 4.67 55.78
N GLU A 849 30.18 5.95 55.60
CA GLU A 849 30.33 7.12 56.55
C GLU A 849 29.21 8.14 56.16
N GLU A 850 28.25 8.48 57.03
CA GLU A 850 28.19 9.55 58.07
C GLU A 850 27.83 10.99 57.61
N THR A 851 27.18 11.74 58.51
CA THR A 851 26.45 13.01 58.24
C THR A 851 26.93 14.17 59.12
N ILE A 852 26.82 15.43 58.66
CA ILE A 852 26.55 16.63 59.50
C ILE A 852 26.19 17.86 58.63
N GLU A 853 25.67 18.94 59.24
CA GLU A 853 24.86 20.01 58.62
C GLU A 853 25.27 21.44 59.11
N VAL A 854 24.88 22.50 58.37
CA VAL A 854 24.92 23.97 58.71
C VAL A 854 26.32 24.61 59.03
N ALA A 855 26.67 25.90 58.88
CA ALA A 855 26.12 27.18 58.35
C ALA A 855 27.33 28.17 58.09
N LYS A 856 27.31 29.49 57.76
CA LYS A 856 26.32 30.55 57.36
C LYS A 856 27.09 31.85 56.90
N GLU A 857 26.39 32.81 56.25
CA GLU A 857 26.65 34.30 56.24
C GLU A 857 27.96 34.89 55.61
N ASN A 858 28.04 36.12 55.04
CA ASN A 858 27.03 37.13 54.60
C ASN A 858 27.58 38.20 53.59
N LYS A 859 26.70 38.75 52.73
CA LYS A 859 26.76 40.08 52.02
C LYS A 859 27.89 40.35 50.96
N THR A 860 27.77 41.28 49.97
CA THR A 860 26.79 42.36 49.68
C THR A 860 26.71 42.71 48.16
N GLU A 861 25.51 43.09 47.64
CA GLU A 861 25.21 43.98 46.47
C GLU A 861 25.87 43.72 45.07
N LYS A 862 25.26 44.04 43.90
CA LYS A 862 24.12 44.94 43.57
C LYS A 862 23.41 44.59 42.23
N GLU A 863 22.15 45.03 42.10
CA GLU A 863 21.35 45.41 40.90
C GLU A 863 21.56 44.79 39.49
N GLY A 864 20.45 44.44 38.81
CA GLY A 864 20.31 44.71 37.36
C GLY A 864 19.59 43.70 36.44
N VAL A 865 18.30 43.93 36.16
CA VAL A 865 17.52 43.54 34.94
C VAL A 865 17.44 42.03 34.55
N GLY A 866 16.22 41.56 34.23
CA GLY A 866 15.98 40.19 33.75
C GLY A 866 15.65 40.08 32.26
N VAL A 867 15.86 38.90 31.69
CA VAL A 867 15.37 38.49 30.35
C VAL A 867 14.76 37.09 30.47
N GLN A 868 13.55 36.91 29.93
CA GLN A 868 12.84 35.64 29.95
C GLN A 868 13.25 34.80 28.72
N LYS A 869 13.61 33.53 28.91
CA LYS A 869 13.92 32.62 27.79
C LYS A 869 12.64 32.18 27.08
N THR A 870 12.52 32.50 25.80
CA THR A 870 11.65 31.77 24.87
C THR A 870 12.36 30.51 24.41
N HIS A 871 11.76 29.34 24.63
CA HIS A 871 12.10 28.15 23.82
C HIS A 871 11.28 28.20 22.53
N ASP A 872 11.93 27.80 21.44
CA ASP A 872 11.36 27.74 20.10
C ASP A 872 11.05 26.26 19.78
N GLU A 873 9.80 25.96 19.45
CA GLU A 873 9.36 24.64 18.96
C GLU A 873 8.64 24.87 17.62
N SER A 874 9.40 24.80 16.53
CA SER A 874 8.98 25.15 15.18
C SER A 874 9.28 24.03 14.16
N GLU A 875 8.72 22.84 14.41
CA GLU A 875 8.59 21.77 13.41
C GLU A 875 7.11 21.37 13.22
N LEU A 876 6.49 21.79 12.10
CA LEU A 876 5.21 21.27 11.59
C LEU A 876 4.92 21.68 10.13
#